data_AF-A0A2E9NPX2-F1
#
_entry.id   AF-A0A2E9NPX2-F1
#
_cell.length_a   1.000
_cell.length_b   1.000
_cell.length_c   1.000
_cell.angle_alpha   90.00
_cell.angle_beta   90.00
_cell.angle_gamma   90.00
#
_symmetry.space_group_name_H-M   'P 1'
#
loop_
_entity.id
_entity.type
_entity.pdbx_description
1 polymer ?
#
loop_
_entity_poly.entity_id
_entity_poly.type
_entity_poly.pdbx_seq_one_letter_code
_entity_poly.pdbx_strand_id
1 'polypeptide(L)'
;MSVGSRVKSTFNPEHPLLIDRAGHSGHLLGNEAIVRGALEAGVAFASGYPGTPASEIGDAFARISAERGIVFEYSVNEKLALEMAFAASLAGARSICSMKHLGLLVAGDPLSTVPYIGVEAGMVIVSAADPGCKTSPNEQDQRHLGPMLHLPILDPSTPQQALTMARFAFELSEKTRLPVLLRPTTRVCHTRGTVTFGSLRAPSVRGFVRDPQRYVPVPHNAQQMRVGLQERIGRAGELMAGAGFFECTGNSTEAILAVGAPAATCADLLGHHALGDRIALWTLGAVYPLPEAQLARRLDGVDKVLVVEELSPFIEDRVRNLCAVHGLRTEILGQRTGHLSEVGEQTPERLEEAIGRALDVPLTARDQPAPAPVPTRPPTLCPGCPHRATFLAARAAFGEEQLYFNDIGCYTLGYGAPLDTADALVCMGAGFSLAAGVSRMTGQRTVGFLGDSTFFHAGMPALLNAVKEDVNMVAVVLDNQTTAMTGFQASPSLRRNGSASIEAVARALGASHVETVDSYDLPGTVAAFRRAREARSVSVIVVERTCPVDEARERGPDTTLPLFEIDHDRCRSCGRESLDLRCTQCVTTGFERQLARGCAARGANSSTPLAPCSTECPLSLCIQGYAGHIAAGEYVEAWGHIADRCALPESVCRVCHQPCEAACVRQGVDGSVAINGLKRFVVEWAADRPDTTIEPEREPAHGLKVAVAGAGPAGLVAARDLALRGYDVTLYDAAERPGGLLVHGIPAYRLPPEAVQRDLAQILDLGVRFVGNTRLGRDVTVAGLLEQGFDAVFLALGATRATTLDLAGADLPDSPAQVSALEYLASVARGAAVDTGRRVVVIGGGNAAIDAARTGRRLGAEQVTIACIEADDEMPAIRSEIAAAKQEGIAVRTGVRPVRLGSKSVCCAAIGDEVGAGEFVLDADQIVLAIGQQPDLDCLEPKSTGLTETDDGHIQIDPATGATSHPLVFAGGDLTRGERTVTGAIAAGQRAAWGIDRSLRGAETADRRPPPARVAPVGHPPAPAPADAAFQAARVEPHELPPDTRVSDFREVAGRLSEAEARAEASRCLLCGACGNCRACIDLFACPALVEVDGQVDIDADLCTGCAVCAKICPNDAIRMVARV
;
A
#
# COMPACT_ATOMS: atom_id res chain seq x y z
N MET A 1 17.31 -1.25 -58.44
CA MET A 1 16.34 -1.34 -59.55
C MET A 1 15.30 -0.22 -59.37
N SER A 2 14.77 0.27 -60.49
CA SER A 2 14.13 1.58 -60.75
C SER A 2 13.22 2.21 -59.69
N VAL A 3 13.50 3.50 -59.42
CA VAL A 3 12.61 4.46 -58.76
C VAL A 3 11.50 4.84 -59.75
N GLY A 4 10.27 4.42 -59.46
CA GLY A 4 9.07 4.81 -60.19
C GLY A 4 8.49 6.11 -59.64
N SER A 5 8.41 7.12 -60.50
CA SER A 5 7.79 8.42 -60.29
C SER A 5 6.28 8.32 -59.99
N ARG A 6 5.81 9.05 -58.97
CA ARG A 6 4.44 9.61 -58.95
C ARG A 6 4.51 11.10 -58.68
N VAL A 7 3.88 11.85 -59.59
CA VAL A 7 3.82 13.31 -59.62
C VAL A 7 2.72 13.83 -58.67
N LYS A 8 3.13 14.79 -57.85
CA LYS A 8 2.44 15.87 -57.13
C LYS A 8 0.91 15.98 -57.24
N SER A 9 0.27 16.19 -56.08
CA SER A 9 -0.44 17.43 -55.75
C SER A 9 -1.20 17.32 -54.43
N THR A 10 -0.73 17.98 -53.36
CA THR A 10 -1.48 18.89 -52.47
C THR A 10 -0.54 19.35 -51.36
N PHE A 11 -0.59 20.64 -51.02
CA PHE A 11 0.29 21.35 -50.08
C PHE A 11 0.81 20.49 -48.91
N ASN A 12 2.09 20.14 -48.93
CA ASN A 12 2.82 19.93 -47.68
C ASN A 12 3.43 21.29 -47.36
N PRO A 13 2.94 22.05 -46.35
CA PRO A 13 3.58 23.30 -45.98
C PRO A 13 5.05 22.99 -45.67
N GLU A 14 5.99 23.75 -46.25
CA GLU A 14 7.40 23.67 -45.87
C GLU A 14 7.48 23.74 -44.33
N HIS A 15 8.25 22.82 -43.72
CA HIS A 15 8.37 22.76 -42.26
C HIS A 15 8.77 24.16 -41.73
N PRO A 16 8.19 24.69 -40.64
CA PRO A 16 8.40 26.07 -40.22
C PRO A 16 9.87 26.48 -40.05
N LEU A 17 10.73 25.53 -39.66
CA LEU A 17 12.18 25.73 -39.54
C LEU A 17 12.92 25.93 -40.87
N LEU A 18 12.32 25.54 -42.01
CA LEU A 18 12.94 25.53 -43.33
C LEU A 18 12.62 26.76 -44.18
N ILE A 19 11.80 27.70 -43.67
CA ILE A 19 11.50 28.95 -44.35
C ILE A 19 12.79 29.73 -44.60
N ASP A 20 13.23 29.79 -45.86
CA ASP A 20 14.47 30.47 -46.26
C ASP A 20 14.18 31.91 -46.71
N ARG A 21 13.70 32.72 -45.76
CA ARG A 21 13.45 34.14 -45.97
C ARG A 21 14.06 34.95 -44.83
N ALA A 22 15.19 35.58 -45.10
CA ALA A 22 15.83 36.47 -44.14
C ALA A 22 14.86 37.58 -43.70
N GLY A 23 14.83 37.88 -42.40
CA GLY A 23 13.89 38.82 -41.80
C GLY A 23 12.48 38.25 -41.55
N HIS A 24 12.21 36.98 -41.88
CA HIS A 24 10.96 36.33 -41.47
C HIS A 24 10.90 36.20 -39.94
N SER A 25 9.78 36.60 -39.34
CA SER A 25 9.50 36.37 -37.93
C SER A 25 8.74 35.06 -37.77
N GLY A 26 9.38 34.07 -37.15
CA GLY A 26 8.78 32.79 -36.78
C GLY A 26 8.55 32.72 -35.27
N HIS A 27 7.53 31.98 -34.84
CA HIS A 27 7.25 31.75 -33.42
C HIS A 27 7.75 30.37 -33.03
N LEU A 28 8.95 30.28 -32.46
CA LEU A 28 9.66 29.02 -32.21
C LEU A 28 9.83 28.76 -30.71
N LEU A 29 9.83 27.49 -30.34
CA LEU A 29 10.35 27.00 -29.06
C LEU A 29 11.87 27.30 -28.97
N GLY A 30 12.43 27.51 -27.77
CA GLY A 30 13.87 27.74 -27.63
C GLY A 30 14.72 26.61 -28.23
N ASN A 31 14.33 25.35 -28.05
CA ASN A 31 14.98 24.20 -28.69
C ASN A 31 14.92 24.28 -30.23
N GLU A 32 13.76 24.63 -30.79
CA GLU A 32 13.59 24.87 -32.23
C GLU A 32 14.44 26.04 -32.74
N ALA A 33 14.60 27.09 -31.92
CA ALA A 33 15.43 28.25 -32.23
C ALA A 33 16.93 27.88 -32.28
N ILE A 34 17.41 26.99 -31.41
CA ILE A 34 18.76 26.42 -31.47
C ILE A 34 18.96 25.66 -32.78
N VAL A 35 18.01 24.80 -33.17
CA VAL A 35 18.06 24.06 -34.44
C VAL A 35 18.06 25.05 -35.62
N ARG A 36 17.23 26.09 -35.59
CA ARG A 36 17.25 27.15 -36.61
C ARG A 36 18.63 27.81 -36.72
N GLY A 37 19.26 28.15 -35.60
CA GLY A 37 20.61 28.72 -35.57
C GLY A 37 21.66 27.78 -36.18
N ALA A 38 21.52 26.48 -35.95
CA ALA A 38 22.39 25.47 -36.56
C ALA A 38 22.18 25.34 -38.08
N LEU A 39 20.94 25.45 -38.58
CA LEU A 39 20.64 25.48 -40.01
C LEU A 39 21.18 26.74 -40.71
N GLU A 40 21.08 27.90 -40.05
CA GLU A 40 21.70 29.14 -40.54
C GLU A 40 23.23 29.06 -40.55
N ALA A 41 23.81 28.22 -39.69
CA ALA A 41 25.21 27.88 -39.73
C ALA A 41 25.55 26.77 -40.75
N GLY A 42 24.60 26.10 -41.38
CA GLY A 42 24.90 25.02 -42.34
C GLY A 42 25.47 23.77 -41.66
N VAL A 43 24.89 23.39 -40.50
CA VAL A 43 25.18 22.13 -39.83
C VAL A 43 24.98 20.95 -40.79
N ALA A 44 25.88 19.98 -40.75
CA ALA A 44 25.86 18.80 -41.62
C ALA A 44 25.67 17.49 -40.85
N PHE A 45 26.02 17.49 -39.56
CA PHE A 45 25.86 16.34 -38.67
C PHE A 45 25.22 16.77 -37.36
N ALA A 46 24.21 16.03 -36.91
CA ALA A 46 23.58 16.22 -35.60
C ALA A 46 23.48 14.87 -34.89
N SER A 47 23.75 14.87 -33.60
CA SER A 47 23.57 13.69 -32.75
C SER A 47 22.99 14.10 -31.40
N GLY A 48 22.51 13.14 -30.62
CA GLY A 48 22.10 13.42 -29.25
C GLY A 48 21.72 12.16 -28.51
N TYR A 49 21.64 12.29 -27.19
CA TYR A 49 20.99 11.30 -26.34
C TYR A 49 19.68 11.89 -25.80
N PRO A 50 18.57 11.11 -25.75
CA PRO A 50 17.30 11.63 -25.24
C PRO A 50 17.43 12.11 -23.79
N GLY A 51 16.95 13.32 -23.51
CA GLY A 51 17.02 13.90 -22.17
C GLY A 51 16.38 15.27 -22.10
N THR A 52 15.20 15.35 -21.48
CA THR A 52 14.51 16.62 -21.21
C THR A 52 15.38 17.48 -20.27
N PRO A 53 15.52 18.78 -20.53
CA PRO A 53 14.77 19.61 -21.49
C PRO A 53 15.41 19.80 -22.88
N ALA A 54 16.34 18.94 -23.32
CA ALA A 54 17.01 19.05 -24.62
C ALA A 54 16.39 18.19 -25.74
N SER A 55 15.43 17.32 -25.44
CA SER A 55 14.92 16.28 -26.34
C SER A 55 14.41 16.83 -27.69
N GLU A 56 13.72 17.98 -27.69
CA GLU A 56 13.08 18.55 -28.87
C GLU A 56 14.10 19.02 -29.93
N ILE A 57 15.36 19.23 -29.55
CA ILE A 57 16.44 19.53 -30.51
C ILE A 57 16.63 18.33 -31.44
N GLY A 58 16.74 17.13 -30.86
CA GLY A 58 16.86 15.88 -31.61
C GLY A 58 15.60 15.60 -32.43
N ASP A 59 14.41 15.80 -31.86
CA ASP A 59 13.14 15.55 -32.55
C ASP A 59 12.98 16.46 -33.78
N ALA A 60 13.39 17.73 -33.65
CA ALA A 60 13.39 18.68 -34.76
C ALA A 60 14.37 18.26 -35.86
N PHE A 61 15.60 17.83 -35.52
CA PHE A 61 16.54 17.30 -36.50
C PHE A 61 16.03 16.01 -37.17
N ALA A 62 15.40 15.12 -36.42
CA ALA A 62 14.81 13.89 -36.94
C ALA A 62 13.78 14.18 -38.05
N ARG A 63 12.97 15.24 -37.89
CA ARG A 63 11.93 15.65 -38.85
C ARG A 63 12.48 16.30 -40.12
N ILE A 64 13.58 17.07 -40.02
CA ILE A 64 14.06 17.91 -41.14
C ILE A 64 15.32 17.40 -41.83
N SER A 65 16.04 16.44 -41.23
CA SER A 65 17.38 16.02 -41.67
C SER A 65 17.43 15.53 -43.11
N ALA A 66 16.47 14.67 -43.51
CA ALA A 66 16.39 14.10 -44.85
C ALA A 66 16.18 15.16 -45.95
N GLU A 67 15.38 16.20 -45.68
CA GLU A 67 15.08 17.28 -46.63
C GLU A 67 16.29 18.20 -46.85
N ARG A 68 17.18 18.30 -45.85
CA ARG A 68 18.33 19.21 -45.87
C ARG A 68 19.68 18.53 -46.11
N GLY A 69 19.71 17.21 -46.28
CA GLY A 69 20.96 16.47 -46.43
C GLY A 69 21.84 16.49 -45.18
N ILE A 70 21.22 16.56 -44.00
CA ILE A 70 21.88 16.49 -42.70
C ILE A 70 21.87 15.04 -42.24
N VAL A 71 22.97 14.55 -41.69
CA VAL A 71 23.00 13.24 -41.02
C VAL A 71 22.56 13.43 -39.58
N PHE A 72 21.53 12.71 -39.15
CA PHE A 72 21.03 12.73 -37.78
C PHE A 72 20.97 11.32 -37.17
N GLU A 73 21.38 11.18 -35.92
CA GLU A 73 21.19 9.97 -35.13
C GLU A 73 20.90 10.26 -33.65
N TYR A 74 20.10 9.40 -33.03
CA TYR A 74 20.14 9.22 -31.58
C TYR A 74 21.21 8.18 -31.27
N SER A 75 22.26 8.59 -30.57
CA SER A 75 23.33 7.68 -30.14
C SER A 75 22.92 6.93 -28.86
N VAL A 76 23.57 5.80 -28.55
CA VAL A 76 23.20 4.96 -27.39
C VAL A 76 23.50 5.59 -26.02
N ASN A 77 24.41 6.57 -25.98
CA ASN A 77 24.71 7.38 -24.80
C ASN A 77 25.35 8.72 -25.19
N GLU A 78 25.52 9.62 -24.23
CA GLU A 78 26.07 10.96 -24.43
C GLU A 78 27.54 10.94 -24.85
N LYS A 79 28.31 9.96 -24.36
CA LYS A 79 29.70 9.77 -24.76
C LYS A 79 29.80 9.55 -26.27
N LEU A 80 29.03 8.61 -26.81
CA LEU A 80 29.03 8.34 -28.26
C LEU A 80 28.45 9.50 -29.06
N ALA A 81 27.40 10.18 -28.58
CA ALA A 81 26.87 11.37 -29.26
C ALA A 81 27.97 12.44 -29.42
N LEU A 82 28.73 12.71 -28.36
CA LEU A 82 29.84 13.67 -28.42
C LEU A 82 30.97 13.18 -29.33
N GLU A 83 31.36 11.90 -29.26
CA GLU A 83 32.40 11.31 -30.10
C GLU A 83 32.04 11.33 -31.59
N MET A 84 30.78 11.04 -31.93
CA MET A 84 30.29 11.08 -33.30
C MET A 84 30.24 12.52 -33.84
N ALA A 85 29.77 13.48 -33.05
CA ALA A 85 29.84 14.89 -33.42
C ALA A 85 31.30 15.37 -33.58
N PHE A 86 32.20 14.93 -32.71
CA PHE A 86 33.63 15.24 -32.81
C PHE A 86 34.26 14.62 -34.07
N ALA A 87 33.95 13.35 -34.37
CA ALA A 87 34.42 12.68 -35.58
C ALA A 87 33.93 13.37 -36.86
N ALA A 88 32.66 13.79 -36.90
CA ALA A 88 32.11 14.58 -38.00
C ALA A 88 32.85 15.92 -38.15
N SER A 89 33.16 16.59 -37.04
CA SER A 89 33.97 17.81 -37.03
C SER A 89 35.36 17.58 -37.63
N LEU A 90 36.06 16.51 -37.25
CA LEU A 90 37.37 16.14 -37.81
C LEU A 90 37.29 15.81 -39.32
N ALA A 91 36.16 15.30 -39.79
CA ALA A 91 35.88 15.12 -41.23
C ALA A 91 35.49 16.43 -41.94
N GLY A 92 35.60 17.58 -41.24
CA GLY A 92 35.34 18.90 -41.78
C GLY A 92 33.86 19.23 -41.95
N ALA A 93 32.97 18.53 -41.25
CA ALA A 93 31.52 18.78 -41.22
C ALA A 93 31.15 19.58 -39.96
N ARG A 94 30.35 20.65 -40.09
CA ARG A 94 29.80 21.35 -38.91
C ARG A 94 28.89 20.40 -38.15
N SER A 95 29.12 20.24 -36.85
CA SER A 95 28.43 19.25 -36.03
C SER A 95 27.83 19.81 -34.76
N ILE A 96 26.72 19.21 -34.32
CA ILE A 96 26.06 19.52 -33.05
C ILE A 96 25.72 18.24 -32.29
N CYS A 97 25.91 18.23 -30.97
CA CYS A 97 25.38 17.19 -30.10
C CYS A 97 24.54 17.79 -28.98
N SER A 98 23.37 17.22 -28.69
CA SER A 98 22.48 17.69 -27.62
C SER A 98 22.25 16.63 -26.53
N MET A 99 22.23 17.08 -25.27
CA MET A 99 21.97 16.27 -24.08
C MET A 99 21.50 17.18 -22.93
N LYS A 100 21.04 16.59 -21.81
CA LYS A 100 20.83 17.33 -20.56
C LYS A 100 22.13 17.45 -19.74
N HIS A 101 22.13 18.26 -18.69
CA HIS A 101 23.30 18.54 -17.84
C HIS A 101 24.00 17.29 -17.30
N LEU A 102 23.25 16.33 -16.76
CA LEU A 102 23.77 15.05 -16.25
C LEU A 102 24.53 14.26 -17.32
N GLY A 103 24.01 14.29 -18.55
CA GLY A 103 24.59 13.57 -19.68
C GLY A 103 25.95 14.13 -20.11
N LEU A 104 26.21 15.43 -19.88
CA LEU A 104 27.51 16.03 -20.16
C LEU A 104 28.62 15.44 -19.29
N LEU A 105 28.30 15.01 -18.06
CA LEU A 105 29.25 14.31 -17.20
C LEU A 105 29.52 12.88 -17.68
N VAL A 106 28.51 12.19 -18.25
CA VAL A 106 28.70 10.89 -18.92
C VAL A 106 29.65 11.04 -20.12
N ALA A 107 29.54 12.15 -20.85
CA ALA A 107 30.46 12.52 -21.92
C ALA A 107 31.78 13.17 -21.42
N GLY A 108 32.03 13.21 -20.11
CA GLY A 108 33.17 13.92 -19.52
C GLY A 108 34.53 13.37 -19.97
N ASP A 109 34.64 12.06 -20.19
CA ASP A 109 35.85 11.41 -20.68
C ASP A 109 36.30 11.98 -22.04
N PRO A 110 35.52 11.86 -23.14
CA PRO A 110 35.93 12.48 -24.41
C PRO A 110 35.96 14.02 -24.32
N LEU A 111 35.05 14.65 -23.57
CA LEU A 111 35.01 16.11 -23.40
C LEU A 111 36.31 16.68 -22.81
N SER A 112 36.99 15.93 -21.95
CA SER A 112 38.25 16.35 -21.35
C SER A 112 39.42 16.41 -22.34
N THR A 113 39.34 15.66 -23.45
CA THR A 113 40.42 15.50 -24.42
C THR A 113 40.16 16.30 -25.71
N VAL A 114 38.90 16.44 -26.12
CA VAL A 114 38.53 17.17 -27.36
C VAL A 114 39.11 18.59 -27.44
N PRO A 115 39.12 19.42 -26.38
CA PRO A 115 39.72 20.76 -26.44
C PRO A 115 41.22 20.74 -26.75
N TYR A 116 41.96 19.74 -26.25
CA TYR A 116 43.38 19.57 -26.57
C TYR A 116 43.58 19.33 -28.06
N ILE A 117 42.86 18.35 -28.62
CA ILE A 117 42.93 17.99 -30.04
C ILE A 117 42.42 19.14 -30.93
N GLY A 118 41.35 19.80 -30.50
CA GLY A 118 40.63 20.82 -31.25
C GLY A 118 39.83 20.27 -32.43
N VAL A 119 39.07 21.15 -33.06
CA VAL A 119 38.12 20.81 -34.13
C VAL A 119 38.59 21.29 -35.52
N GLU A 120 38.13 20.67 -36.61
CA GLU A 120 38.40 21.14 -37.98
C GLU A 120 37.25 21.98 -38.56
N ALA A 121 36.01 21.59 -38.28
CA ALA A 121 34.80 22.36 -38.55
C ALA A 121 34.06 22.65 -37.25
N GLY A 122 33.20 23.68 -37.25
CA GLY A 122 32.55 24.15 -36.03
C GLY A 122 31.76 23.03 -35.33
N MET A 123 32.00 22.88 -34.02
CA MET A 123 31.35 21.89 -33.17
C MET A 123 30.66 22.60 -32.00
N VAL A 124 29.36 22.35 -31.85
CA VAL A 124 28.55 22.90 -30.77
C VAL A 124 28.04 21.77 -29.89
N ILE A 125 28.22 21.93 -28.58
CA ILE A 125 27.70 21.01 -27.56
C ILE A 125 26.55 21.74 -26.89
N VAL A 126 25.33 21.22 -27.00
CA VAL A 126 24.18 21.76 -26.28
C VAL A 126 23.96 20.92 -25.04
N SER A 127 24.05 21.55 -23.86
CA SER A 127 23.76 20.86 -22.60
C SER A 127 22.75 21.65 -21.79
N ALA A 128 21.50 21.18 -21.80
CA ALA A 128 20.42 21.91 -21.18
C ALA A 128 20.37 21.71 -19.66
N ALA A 129 20.26 22.82 -18.91
CA ALA A 129 20.24 22.84 -17.45
C ALA A 129 18.82 22.80 -16.86
N ASP A 130 18.68 22.19 -15.69
CA ASP A 130 17.41 22.02 -14.96
C ASP A 130 17.53 22.51 -13.50
N PRO A 131 17.62 23.84 -13.27
CA PRO A 131 17.81 24.45 -11.95
C PRO A 131 16.56 24.39 -11.06
N GLY A 132 15.65 23.44 -11.31
CA GLY A 132 14.50 23.20 -10.45
C GLY A 132 14.15 21.72 -10.35
N CYS A 133 15.03 20.83 -10.82
CA CYS A 133 14.82 19.38 -10.87
C CYS A 133 13.46 19.00 -11.47
N LYS A 134 12.96 19.73 -12.47
CA LYS A 134 11.63 19.48 -13.03
C LYS A 134 11.57 18.12 -13.71
N THR A 135 12.70 17.66 -14.23
CA THR A 135 12.83 16.43 -15.01
C THR A 135 14.10 15.64 -14.67
N SER A 136 14.78 16.02 -13.59
CA SER A 136 16.10 15.52 -13.22
C SER A 136 16.17 15.18 -11.73
N PRO A 137 16.98 14.17 -11.34
CA PRO A 137 17.15 13.81 -9.94
C PRO A 137 17.94 14.83 -9.12
N ASN A 138 18.71 15.70 -9.76
CA ASN A 138 19.48 16.76 -9.11
C ASN A 138 19.76 17.94 -10.06
N GLU A 139 20.16 19.05 -9.46
CA GLU A 139 20.67 20.26 -10.11
C GLU A 139 22.19 20.13 -10.34
N GLN A 140 22.70 20.62 -11.48
CA GLN A 140 24.15 20.76 -11.70
C GLN A 140 24.48 22.02 -12.50
N ASP A 141 25.49 22.74 -12.04
CA ASP A 141 25.96 23.95 -12.70
C ASP A 141 27.17 23.67 -13.59
N GLN A 142 26.93 23.59 -14.90
CA GLN A 142 27.95 23.29 -15.89
C GLN A 142 28.96 24.43 -16.13
N ARG A 143 28.70 25.65 -15.64
CA ARG A 143 29.59 26.80 -15.88
C ARG A 143 30.99 26.56 -15.33
N HIS A 144 31.11 25.74 -14.28
CA HIS A 144 32.38 25.30 -13.70
C HIS A 144 33.21 24.39 -14.61
N LEU A 145 32.60 23.72 -15.61
CA LEU A 145 33.32 22.90 -16.57
C LEU A 145 34.15 23.74 -17.55
N GLY A 146 33.73 24.99 -17.81
CA GLY A 146 34.44 25.90 -18.73
C GLY A 146 35.90 26.12 -18.33
N PRO A 147 36.15 26.64 -17.11
CA PRO A 147 37.50 26.78 -16.56
C PRO A 147 38.26 25.46 -16.41
N MET A 148 37.57 24.40 -15.99
CA MET A 148 38.19 23.09 -15.76
C MET A 148 38.68 22.43 -17.05
N LEU A 149 37.91 22.54 -18.13
CA LEU A 149 38.14 21.83 -19.41
C LEU A 149 38.56 22.76 -20.56
N HIS A 150 38.65 24.06 -20.34
CA HIS A 150 38.97 25.10 -21.34
C HIS A 150 37.95 25.18 -22.49
N LEU A 151 36.67 25.24 -22.12
CA LEU A 151 35.54 25.27 -23.04
C LEU A 151 34.86 26.63 -23.04
N PRO A 152 34.76 27.36 -24.16
CA PRO A 152 33.92 28.53 -24.26
C PRO A 152 32.45 28.19 -23.99
N ILE A 153 31.76 29.01 -23.19
CA ILE A 153 30.37 28.80 -22.78
C ILE A 153 29.50 30.01 -23.15
N LEU A 154 28.38 29.73 -23.82
CA LEU A 154 27.31 30.67 -24.12
C LEU A 154 26.02 30.27 -23.37
N ASP A 155 25.33 31.25 -22.80
CA ASP A 155 24.18 31.08 -21.92
C ASP A 155 23.03 32.00 -22.38
N PRO A 156 22.14 31.53 -23.28
CA PRO A 156 21.09 32.38 -23.85
C PRO A 156 19.99 32.67 -22.83
N SER A 157 19.40 33.87 -22.87
CA SER A 157 18.26 34.24 -22.00
C SER A 157 16.89 34.12 -22.68
N THR A 158 16.86 34.10 -24.01
CA THR A 158 15.64 34.08 -24.81
C THR A 158 15.76 33.14 -26.02
N PRO A 159 14.64 32.70 -26.63
CA PRO A 159 14.67 31.94 -27.89
C PRO A 159 15.43 32.65 -29.01
N GLN A 160 15.32 33.99 -29.10
CA GLN A 160 16.07 34.77 -30.10
C GLN A 160 17.58 34.71 -29.87
N GLN A 161 18.03 34.84 -28.62
CA GLN A 161 19.44 34.68 -28.26
C GLN A 161 19.91 33.23 -28.48
N ALA A 162 19.08 32.23 -28.19
CA ALA A 162 19.42 30.83 -28.42
C ALA A 162 19.73 30.56 -29.91
N LEU A 163 18.95 31.14 -30.84
CA LEU A 163 19.23 31.09 -32.28
C LEU A 163 20.55 31.78 -32.64
N THR A 164 20.74 33.03 -32.22
CA THR A 164 21.91 33.83 -32.62
C THR A 164 23.20 33.28 -32.02
N MET A 165 23.16 32.84 -30.76
CA MET A 165 24.29 32.21 -30.08
C MET A 165 24.61 30.84 -30.64
N ALA A 166 23.61 30.01 -30.99
CA ALA A 166 23.86 28.73 -31.66
C ALA A 166 24.59 28.93 -32.99
N ARG A 167 24.14 29.90 -33.82
CA ARG A 167 24.82 30.25 -35.07
C ARG A 167 26.24 30.74 -34.84
N PHE A 168 26.43 31.65 -33.87
CA PHE A 168 27.73 32.19 -33.52
C PHE A 168 28.68 31.12 -32.96
N ALA A 169 28.18 30.15 -32.19
CA ALA A 169 28.97 29.08 -31.60
C ALA A 169 29.74 28.28 -32.67
N PHE A 170 29.14 28.02 -33.84
CA PHE A 170 29.85 27.40 -34.96
C PHE A 170 31.00 28.27 -35.48
N GLU A 171 30.79 29.57 -35.64
CA GLU A 171 31.82 30.49 -36.12
C GLU A 171 32.94 30.67 -35.10
N LEU A 172 32.60 30.78 -33.82
CA LEU A 172 33.55 30.83 -32.71
C LEU A 172 34.39 29.55 -32.68
N SER A 173 33.72 28.39 -32.80
CA SER A 173 34.36 27.08 -32.80
C SER A 173 35.37 26.93 -33.94
N GLU A 174 35.03 27.35 -35.15
CA GLU A 174 35.97 27.30 -36.30
C GLU A 174 37.15 28.24 -36.14
N LYS A 175 36.91 29.48 -35.71
CA LYS A 175 37.97 30.50 -35.57
C LYS A 175 38.95 30.17 -34.45
N THR A 176 38.49 29.48 -33.41
CA THR A 176 39.30 29.12 -32.25
C THR A 176 39.77 27.67 -32.27
N ARG A 177 39.20 26.82 -33.13
CA ARG A 177 39.37 25.36 -33.09
C ARG A 177 39.06 24.75 -31.72
N LEU A 178 38.08 25.29 -31.01
CA LEU A 178 37.56 24.73 -29.76
C LEU A 178 36.09 24.30 -29.95
N PRO A 179 35.63 23.22 -29.32
CA PRO A 179 34.19 23.01 -29.18
C PRO A 179 33.59 24.11 -28.31
N VAL A 180 32.34 24.51 -28.57
CA VAL A 180 31.64 25.55 -27.80
C VAL A 180 30.44 24.94 -27.08
N LEU A 181 30.33 25.18 -25.78
CA LEU A 181 29.20 24.76 -24.96
C LEU A 181 28.11 25.83 -25.02
N LEU A 182 26.92 25.45 -25.48
CA LEU A 182 25.70 26.24 -25.39
C LEU A 182 24.83 25.67 -24.26
N ARG A 183 24.60 26.47 -23.22
CA ARG A 183 23.90 26.07 -21.99
C ARG A 183 22.56 26.79 -21.87
N PRO A 184 21.48 26.33 -22.51
CA PRO A 184 20.14 26.85 -22.22
C PRO A 184 19.61 26.25 -20.90
N THR A 185 18.72 26.95 -20.21
CA THR A 185 17.97 26.38 -19.06
C THR A 185 16.60 25.86 -19.51
N THR A 186 15.93 25.09 -18.64
CA THR A 186 14.57 24.56 -18.90
C THR A 186 13.59 25.65 -19.36
N ARG A 187 13.70 26.86 -18.80
CA ARG A 187 12.86 28.00 -19.16
C ARG A 187 13.11 28.46 -20.59
N VAL A 188 14.36 28.50 -21.05
CA VAL A 188 14.69 28.86 -22.44
C VAL A 188 14.25 27.74 -23.38
N CYS A 189 14.60 26.49 -23.04
CA CYS A 189 14.29 25.33 -23.86
C CYS A 189 12.80 25.21 -24.16
N HIS A 190 11.94 25.43 -23.17
CA HIS A 190 10.49 25.22 -23.27
C HIS A 190 9.63 26.49 -23.39
N THR A 191 10.25 27.67 -23.53
CA THR A 191 9.51 28.91 -23.87
C THR A 191 9.43 29.07 -25.38
N ARG A 192 8.26 29.46 -25.88
CA ARG A 192 8.12 29.92 -27.27
C ARG A 192 8.23 31.44 -27.35
N GLY A 193 8.90 31.93 -28.37
CA GLY A 193 9.01 33.36 -28.62
C GLY A 193 9.13 33.68 -30.11
N THR A 194 8.87 34.93 -30.45
CA THR A 194 9.12 35.45 -31.80
C THR A 194 10.63 35.54 -32.03
N VAL A 195 11.11 34.92 -33.10
CA VAL A 195 12.50 34.97 -33.52
C VAL A 195 12.59 35.40 -34.98
N THR A 196 13.58 36.22 -35.28
CA THR A 196 13.90 36.70 -36.62
C THR A 196 14.90 35.77 -37.28
N PHE A 197 14.52 35.27 -38.45
CA PHE A 197 15.28 34.32 -39.23
C PHE A 197 16.38 35.00 -40.06
N GLY A 198 17.56 34.38 -40.10
CA GLY A 198 18.58 34.60 -41.12
C GLY A 198 18.40 33.67 -42.33
N SER A 199 19.29 33.83 -43.32
CA SER A 199 19.36 32.93 -44.48
C SER A 199 19.91 31.57 -44.10
N LEU A 200 19.32 30.52 -44.66
CA LEU A 200 19.82 29.16 -44.47
C LEU A 200 21.13 28.95 -45.24
N ARG A 201 22.02 28.11 -44.71
CA ARG A 201 23.22 27.67 -45.41
C ARG A 201 23.12 26.19 -45.75
N ALA A 202 23.69 25.80 -46.88
CA ALA A 202 23.76 24.40 -47.26
C ALA A 202 24.81 23.67 -46.39
N PRO A 203 24.55 22.43 -45.97
CA PRO A 203 25.56 21.59 -45.33
C PRO A 203 26.78 21.41 -46.23
N SER A 204 27.97 21.32 -45.63
CA SER A 204 29.21 21.00 -46.35
C SER A 204 30.11 20.05 -45.56
N VAL A 205 30.84 19.19 -46.27
CA VAL A 205 31.78 18.22 -45.72
C VAL A 205 33.06 18.28 -46.56
N ARG A 206 34.22 18.43 -45.91
CA ARG A 206 35.53 18.56 -46.59
C ARG A 206 36.32 17.26 -46.66
N GLY A 207 36.03 16.30 -45.78
CA GLY A 207 36.78 15.05 -45.63
C GLY A 207 37.84 15.12 -44.52
N PHE A 208 38.33 13.95 -44.10
CA PHE A 208 39.33 13.82 -43.03
C PHE A 208 40.76 13.95 -43.58
N VAL A 209 41.54 14.86 -43.00
CA VAL A 209 42.97 15.04 -43.32
C VAL A 209 43.81 14.44 -42.19
N ARG A 210 44.78 13.58 -42.50
CA ARG A 210 45.61 12.93 -41.47
C ARG A 210 46.58 13.92 -40.81
N ASP A 211 46.50 14.08 -39.50
CA ASP A 211 47.47 14.81 -38.66
C ASP A 211 47.68 14.11 -37.30
N PRO A 212 48.52 13.07 -37.22
CA PRO A 212 48.73 12.33 -35.98
C PRO A 212 49.36 13.15 -34.84
N GLN A 213 50.14 14.19 -35.16
CA GLN A 213 50.76 15.04 -34.13
C GLN A 213 49.71 15.83 -33.36
N ARG A 214 48.61 16.20 -34.03
CA ARG A 214 47.50 16.91 -33.42
C ARG A 214 46.40 15.98 -32.89
N TYR A 215 46.11 14.87 -33.56
CA TYR A 215 44.95 14.03 -33.22
C TYR A 215 45.27 12.91 -32.23
N VAL A 216 46.54 12.62 -31.97
CA VAL A 216 46.95 11.56 -31.04
C VAL A 216 47.60 12.19 -29.80
N PRO A 217 46.87 12.34 -28.68
CA PRO A 217 47.35 13.02 -27.47
C PRO A 217 48.25 12.10 -26.62
N VAL A 218 49.32 11.58 -27.20
CA VAL A 218 50.41 10.98 -26.42
C VAL A 218 51.12 12.06 -25.59
N PRO A 219 51.78 11.72 -24.46
CA PRO A 219 52.30 12.72 -23.52
C PRO A 219 53.11 13.87 -24.15
N HIS A 220 53.97 13.57 -25.14
CA HIS A 220 54.73 14.59 -25.88
C HIS A 220 53.83 15.58 -26.63
N ASN A 221 52.88 15.07 -27.42
CA ASN A 221 51.98 15.90 -28.20
C ASN A 221 51.02 16.68 -27.28
N ALA A 222 50.50 16.04 -26.22
CA ALA A 222 49.57 16.67 -25.28
C ALA A 222 50.17 17.90 -24.58
N GLN A 223 51.46 17.86 -24.23
CA GLN A 223 52.17 19.02 -23.69
C GLN A 223 52.22 20.20 -24.68
N GLN A 224 52.45 19.93 -25.96
CA GLN A 224 52.42 20.96 -27.01
C GLN A 224 51.01 21.48 -27.27
N MET A 225 50.01 20.59 -27.31
CA MET A 225 48.60 20.94 -27.45
C MET A 225 48.13 21.88 -26.33
N ARG A 226 48.65 21.71 -25.10
CA ARG A 226 48.30 22.56 -23.95
C ARG A 226 48.68 24.03 -24.16
N VAL A 227 49.83 24.31 -24.78
CA VAL A 227 50.27 25.68 -25.06
C VAL A 227 49.30 26.33 -26.04
N GLY A 228 49.03 25.66 -27.16
CA GLY A 228 48.06 26.15 -28.15
C GLY A 228 46.62 26.25 -27.61
N LEU A 229 46.24 25.43 -26.62
CA LEU A 229 44.93 25.54 -25.96
C LEU A 229 44.76 26.86 -25.20
N GLN A 230 45.80 27.35 -24.53
CA GLN A 230 45.75 28.64 -23.82
C GLN A 230 45.59 29.83 -24.78
N GLU A 231 46.26 29.80 -25.92
CA GLU A 231 46.10 30.82 -26.96
C GLU A 231 44.68 30.79 -27.55
N ARG A 232 44.15 29.58 -27.81
CA ARG A 232 42.80 29.39 -28.35
C ARG A 232 41.71 29.89 -27.39
N ILE A 233 41.84 29.63 -26.08
CA ILE A 233 40.85 30.12 -25.09
C ILE A 233 40.93 31.64 -24.93
N GLY A 234 42.13 32.23 -24.96
CA GLY A 234 42.30 33.69 -24.99
C GLY A 234 41.64 34.31 -26.21
N ARG A 235 41.85 33.72 -27.40
CA ARG A 235 41.21 34.15 -28.64
C ARG A 235 39.69 34.01 -28.60
N ALA A 236 39.17 32.97 -27.95
CA ALA A 236 37.74 32.82 -27.74
C ALA A 236 37.17 33.98 -26.90
N GLY A 237 37.87 34.38 -25.83
CA GLY A 237 37.53 35.54 -25.02
C GLY A 237 37.45 36.84 -25.83
N GLU A 238 38.43 37.10 -26.71
CA GLU A 238 38.42 38.27 -27.59
C GLU A 238 37.21 38.29 -28.53
N LEU A 239 36.92 37.15 -29.17
CA LEU A 239 35.81 37.01 -30.11
C LEU A 239 34.45 37.13 -29.41
N MET A 240 34.31 36.53 -28.22
CA MET A 240 33.09 36.60 -27.41
C MET A 240 32.83 38.03 -26.90
N ALA A 241 33.87 38.73 -26.44
CA ALA A 241 33.75 40.13 -26.02
C ALA A 241 33.35 41.06 -27.18
N GLY A 242 33.73 40.74 -28.43
CA GLY A 242 33.35 41.46 -29.64
C GLY A 242 32.00 41.06 -30.24
N ALA A 243 31.34 40.02 -29.73
CA ALA A 243 30.13 39.45 -30.32
C ALA A 243 28.82 40.18 -29.94
N GLY A 244 28.87 41.09 -28.96
CA GLY A 244 27.70 41.83 -28.50
C GLY A 244 26.80 41.07 -27.53
N PHE A 245 27.29 39.98 -26.91
CA PHE A 245 26.55 39.22 -25.89
C PHE A 245 26.74 39.73 -24.46
N PHE A 246 27.24 40.95 -24.33
CA PHE A 246 27.18 41.73 -23.08
C PHE A 246 26.37 42.99 -23.39
N GLU A 247 25.09 42.95 -23.06
CA GLU A 247 24.14 44.01 -23.34
C GLU A 247 23.93 44.82 -22.07
N CYS A 248 24.02 46.15 -22.16
CA CYS A 248 23.75 47.05 -21.04
C CYS A 248 22.65 48.03 -21.47
N THR A 249 21.54 48.03 -20.73
CA THR A 249 20.45 49.01 -20.90
C THR A 249 20.39 49.93 -19.68
N GLY A 250 20.20 51.22 -19.91
CA GLY A 250 20.20 52.24 -18.86
C GLY A 250 21.60 52.69 -18.45
N ASN A 251 21.67 53.82 -17.75
CA ASN A 251 22.89 54.37 -17.15
C ASN A 251 22.55 54.89 -15.75
N SER A 252 22.74 54.05 -14.74
CA SER A 252 22.42 54.33 -13.34
C SER A 252 23.59 53.87 -12.44
N THR A 253 23.65 54.41 -11.22
CA THR A 253 24.58 53.96 -10.18
C THR A 253 24.13 52.67 -9.48
N GLU A 254 22.92 52.18 -9.80
CA GLU A 254 22.38 50.89 -9.36
C GLU A 254 22.14 50.00 -10.58
N ALA A 255 22.60 48.75 -10.54
CA ALA A 255 22.46 47.82 -11.66
C ALA A 255 22.11 46.38 -11.25
N ILE A 256 21.53 45.64 -12.20
CA ILE A 256 21.34 44.19 -12.15
C ILE A 256 22.24 43.56 -13.21
N LEU A 257 23.11 42.63 -12.80
CA LEU A 257 23.89 41.79 -13.72
C LEU A 257 23.28 40.39 -13.76
N ALA A 258 22.61 40.05 -14.85
CA ALA A 258 21.88 38.79 -14.98
C ALA A 258 22.42 37.92 -16.13
N VAL A 259 22.31 36.61 -15.96
CA VAL A 259 22.75 35.58 -16.91
C VAL A 259 21.64 34.56 -17.15
N GLY A 260 21.57 33.99 -18.36
CA GLY A 260 20.59 32.95 -18.71
C GLY A 260 19.15 33.44 -18.60
N ALA A 261 18.21 32.53 -18.35
CA ALA A 261 16.77 32.84 -18.26
C ALA A 261 16.41 33.98 -17.27
N PRO A 262 17.02 34.07 -16.07
CA PRO A 262 16.75 35.17 -15.15
C PRO A 262 16.93 36.56 -15.75
N ALA A 263 17.82 36.74 -16.73
CA ALA A 263 18.02 38.04 -17.37
C ALA A 263 16.78 38.54 -18.13
N ALA A 264 16.07 37.64 -18.81
CA ALA A 264 14.81 37.98 -19.48
C ALA A 264 13.73 38.35 -18.45
N THR A 265 13.65 37.62 -17.34
CA THR A 265 12.70 37.91 -16.26
C THR A 265 12.99 39.25 -15.59
N CYS A 266 14.26 39.60 -15.35
CA CYS A 266 14.62 40.93 -14.85
C CYS A 266 14.21 42.05 -15.82
N ALA A 267 14.37 41.86 -17.13
CA ALA A 267 13.92 42.83 -18.13
C ALA A 267 12.40 43.06 -18.07
N ASP A 268 11.62 41.98 -17.98
CA ASP A 268 10.17 42.05 -17.88
C ASP A 268 9.72 42.77 -16.60
N LEU A 269 10.34 42.47 -15.45
CA LEU A 269 10.04 43.10 -14.17
C LEU A 269 10.36 44.60 -14.19
N LEU A 270 11.55 44.99 -14.66
CA LEU A 270 11.92 46.41 -14.75
C LEU A 270 10.98 47.20 -15.68
N GLY A 271 10.54 46.58 -16.78
CA GLY A 271 9.54 47.16 -17.67
C GLY A 271 8.17 47.31 -17.02
N HIS A 272 7.67 46.24 -16.36
CA HIS A 272 6.38 46.21 -15.68
C HIS A 272 6.27 47.27 -14.58
N HIS A 273 7.34 47.50 -13.82
CA HIS A 273 7.38 48.49 -12.74
C HIS A 273 7.91 49.87 -13.16
N ALA A 274 8.17 50.09 -14.45
CA ALA A 274 8.75 51.33 -14.98
C ALA A 274 10.05 51.75 -14.26
N LEU A 275 10.90 50.78 -13.90
CA LEU A 275 12.16 50.99 -13.19
C LEU A 275 13.39 51.10 -14.12
N GLY A 276 13.21 50.98 -15.44
CA GLY A 276 14.31 51.00 -16.41
C GLY A 276 15.17 52.28 -16.44
N ASP A 277 14.61 53.41 -15.97
CA ASP A 277 15.36 54.67 -15.84
C ASP A 277 16.15 54.76 -14.52
N ARG A 278 15.75 53.98 -13.50
CA ARG A 278 16.39 53.97 -12.17
C ARG A 278 17.42 52.87 -12.04
N ILE A 279 17.19 51.70 -12.63
CA ILE A 279 18.05 50.52 -12.47
C ILE A 279 18.55 50.11 -13.84
N ALA A 280 19.88 50.07 -14.00
CA ALA A 280 20.47 49.55 -15.23
C ALA A 280 20.37 48.01 -15.25
N LEU A 281 20.11 47.42 -16.42
CA LEU A 281 20.13 45.97 -16.61
C LEU A 281 21.29 45.59 -17.52
N TRP A 282 22.14 44.70 -17.03
CA TRP A 282 23.27 44.14 -17.76
C TRP A 282 23.03 42.65 -17.96
N THR A 283 22.91 42.23 -19.22
CA THR A 283 22.69 40.83 -19.58
C THR A 283 23.97 40.23 -20.12
N LEU A 284 24.41 39.11 -19.53
CA LEU A 284 25.61 38.40 -19.92
C LEU A 284 25.25 37.06 -20.55
N GLY A 285 25.45 36.95 -21.87
CA GLY A 285 25.30 35.70 -22.62
C GLY A 285 26.60 34.93 -22.85
N ALA A 286 27.75 35.60 -22.72
CA ALA A 286 29.08 35.01 -22.84
C ALA A 286 29.68 34.81 -21.44
N VAL A 287 29.59 33.59 -20.89
CA VAL A 287 29.84 33.35 -19.46
C VAL A 287 31.25 32.83 -19.16
N TYR A 288 31.90 32.16 -20.12
CA TYR A 288 33.31 31.81 -20.00
C TYR A 288 33.99 31.72 -21.37
N PRO A 289 35.14 32.37 -21.59
CA PRO A 289 35.76 33.38 -20.72
C PRO A 289 34.86 34.61 -20.53
N LEU A 290 34.96 35.26 -19.36
CA LEU A 290 34.21 36.48 -19.08
C LEU A 290 34.82 37.70 -19.80
N PRO A 291 33.99 38.70 -20.19
CA PRO A 291 34.48 39.96 -20.75
C PRO A 291 34.98 40.90 -19.63
N GLU A 292 36.02 40.48 -18.90
CA GLU A 292 36.52 41.15 -17.68
C GLU A 292 36.81 42.64 -17.88
N ALA A 293 37.45 43.03 -18.99
CA ALA A 293 37.75 44.44 -19.28
C ALA A 293 36.51 45.31 -19.59
N GLN A 294 35.41 44.71 -20.06
CA GLN A 294 34.14 45.43 -20.25
C GLN A 294 33.41 45.55 -18.93
N LEU A 295 33.39 44.47 -18.12
CA LEU A 295 32.80 44.46 -16.78
C LEU A 295 33.48 45.46 -15.84
N ALA A 296 34.82 45.45 -15.75
CA ALA A 296 35.56 46.36 -14.89
C ALA A 296 35.29 47.84 -15.22
N ARG A 297 35.23 48.18 -16.51
CA ARG A 297 34.88 49.55 -16.97
C ARG A 297 33.44 49.96 -16.67
N ARG A 298 32.52 49.00 -16.56
CA ARG A 298 31.11 49.27 -16.23
C ARG A 298 30.85 49.33 -14.73
N LEU A 299 31.59 48.55 -13.95
CA LEU A 299 31.57 48.58 -12.49
C LEU A 299 32.17 49.87 -11.95
N ASP A 300 33.18 50.43 -12.64
CA ASP A 300 33.74 51.74 -12.29
C ASP A 300 32.68 52.85 -12.40
N GLY A 301 32.30 53.43 -11.25
CA GLY A 301 31.25 54.45 -11.14
C GLY A 301 29.85 53.93 -10.80
N VAL A 302 29.69 52.64 -10.50
CA VAL A 302 28.43 52.02 -10.01
C VAL A 302 28.56 51.71 -8.53
N ASP A 303 27.54 52.10 -7.75
CA ASP A 303 27.52 51.96 -6.29
C ASP A 303 27.12 50.53 -5.89
N LYS A 304 26.05 49.99 -6.47
CA LYS A 304 25.49 48.66 -6.15
C LYS A 304 25.18 47.84 -7.40
N VAL A 305 25.53 46.56 -7.37
CA VAL A 305 25.16 45.57 -8.40
C VAL A 305 24.54 44.34 -7.76
N LEU A 306 23.31 44.01 -8.14
CA LEU A 306 22.69 42.72 -7.84
C LEU A 306 23.04 41.72 -8.95
N VAL A 307 23.82 40.69 -8.61
CA VAL A 307 24.14 39.59 -9.53
C VAL A 307 23.05 38.53 -9.45
N VAL A 308 22.40 38.28 -10.58
CA VAL A 308 21.28 37.34 -10.71
C VAL A 308 21.73 36.14 -11.53
N GLU A 309 21.88 35.01 -10.84
CA GLU A 309 22.20 33.72 -11.44
C GLU A 309 21.47 32.57 -10.71
N GLU A 310 21.48 31.39 -11.32
CA GLU A 310 20.85 30.18 -10.80
C GLU A 310 21.90 29.16 -10.36
N LEU A 311 21.57 28.37 -9.34
CA LEU A 311 22.46 27.37 -8.74
C LEU A 311 23.63 28.03 -7.99
N SER A 312 24.84 27.96 -8.53
CA SER A 312 26.03 28.41 -7.82
C SER A 312 26.40 29.87 -8.13
N PRO A 313 27.08 30.59 -7.21
CA PRO A 313 27.48 32.00 -7.38
C PRO A 313 28.70 32.16 -8.31
N PHE A 314 28.64 31.58 -9.52
CA PHE A 314 29.75 31.54 -10.46
C PHE A 314 30.12 32.92 -11.01
N ILE A 315 29.13 33.73 -11.38
CA ILE A 315 29.35 35.09 -11.88
C ILE A 315 29.66 36.03 -10.71
N GLU A 316 28.92 35.91 -9.61
CA GLU A 316 29.10 36.72 -8.42
C GLU A 316 30.52 36.63 -7.87
N ASP A 317 31.04 35.41 -7.67
CA ASP A 317 32.39 35.19 -7.13
C ASP A 317 33.47 35.78 -8.08
N ARG A 318 33.27 35.69 -9.40
CA ARG A 318 34.20 36.25 -10.40
C ARG A 318 34.17 37.77 -10.44
N VAL A 319 32.99 38.37 -10.35
CA VAL A 319 32.82 39.83 -10.31
C VAL A 319 33.41 40.40 -9.01
N ARG A 320 33.21 39.73 -7.86
CA ARG A 320 33.86 40.09 -6.60
C ARG A 320 35.39 40.06 -6.72
N ASN A 321 35.94 39.00 -7.33
CA ASN A 321 37.38 38.91 -7.58
C ASN A 321 37.86 40.04 -8.51
N LEU A 322 37.11 40.34 -9.58
CA LEU A 322 37.41 41.45 -10.49
C LEU A 322 37.45 42.80 -9.75
N CYS A 323 36.46 43.09 -8.89
CA CYS A 323 36.47 44.29 -8.05
C CYS A 323 37.70 44.34 -7.15
N ALA A 324 38.08 43.22 -6.52
CA ALA A 324 39.25 43.14 -5.65
C ALA A 324 40.57 43.39 -6.41
N VAL A 325 40.73 42.79 -7.59
CA VAL A 325 41.92 42.95 -8.44
C VAL A 325 42.07 44.38 -8.96
N HIS A 326 40.96 45.04 -9.30
CA HIS A 326 40.95 46.40 -9.85
C HIS A 326 40.73 47.51 -8.81
N GLY A 327 40.55 47.18 -7.54
CA GLY A 327 40.31 48.16 -6.47
C GLY A 327 38.99 48.92 -6.58
N LEU A 328 37.96 48.30 -7.16
CA LEU A 328 36.63 48.91 -7.34
C LEU A 328 35.83 48.89 -6.03
N ARG A 329 35.07 49.94 -5.77
CA ARG A 329 34.27 50.11 -4.54
C ARG A 329 32.82 49.63 -4.65
N THR A 330 32.42 49.14 -5.82
CA THR A 330 31.07 48.67 -6.09
C THR A 330 30.67 47.56 -5.12
N GLU A 331 29.53 47.74 -4.48
CA GLU A 331 28.92 46.73 -3.62
C GLU A 331 28.27 45.64 -4.49
N ILE A 332 28.73 44.40 -4.32
CA ILE A 332 28.18 43.24 -5.03
C ILE A 332 27.20 42.53 -4.10
N LEU A 333 25.95 42.40 -4.56
CA LEU A 333 24.85 41.73 -3.88
C LEU A 333 24.42 40.50 -4.71
N GLY A 334 23.89 39.46 -4.06
CA GLY A 334 23.50 38.23 -4.75
C GLY A 334 23.21 37.09 -3.77
N GLN A 335 23.66 35.89 -4.12
CA GLN A 335 23.51 34.69 -3.30
C GLN A 335 24.41 34.75 -2.06
N ARG A 336 25.66 35.25 -2.18
CA ARG A 336 26.58 35.36 -1.02
C ARG A 336 26.10 36.33 0.06
N THR A 337 25.27 37.30 -0.31
CA THR A 337 24.69 38.27 0.63
C THR A 337 23.27 37.88 1.07
N GLY A 338 22.77 36.69 0.70
CA GLY A 338 21.46 36.19 1.10
C GLY A 338 20.26 36.86 0.42
N HIS A 339 20.49 37.64 -0.64
CA HIS A 339 19.40 38.29 -1.39
C HIS A 339 18.70 37.30 -2.35
N LEU A 340 19.45 36.30 -2.84
CA LEU A 340 19.00 35.23 -3.73
C LEU A 340 19.35 33.85 -3.16
N SER A 341 18.64 32.81 -3.62
CA SER A 341 18.83 31.42 -3.21
C SER A 341 19.84 30.69 -4.13
N GLU A 342 20.66 29.79 -3.57
CA GLU A 342 21.44 28.80 -4.34
C GLU A 342 20.61 27.58 -4.78
N VAL A 343 19.39 27.46 -4.24
CA VAL A 343 18.47 26.33 -4.48
C VAL A 343 17.31 26.75 -5.36
N GLY A 344 17.08 25.98 -6.43
CA GLY A 344 15.96 26.15 -7.32
C GLY A 344 16.09 27.33 -8.27
N GLU A 345 15.01 27.55 -9.03
CA GLU A 345 14.92 28.60 -10.05
C GLU A 345 14.77 29.98 -9.41
N GLN A 346 15.31 31.02 -10.05
CA GLN A 346 15.00 32.40 -9.67
C GLN A 346 13.67 32.82 -10.30
N THR A 347 12.56 32.49 -9.62
CA THR A 347 11.21 32.81 -10.10
C THR A 347 10.97 34.33 -10.11
N PRO A 348 10.01 34.83 -10.91
CA PRO A 348 9.69 36.26 -10.94
C PRO A 348 9.42 36.86 -9.56
N GLU A 349 8.73 36.13 -8.68
CA GLU A 349 8.40 36.58 -7.32
C GLU A 349 9.67 36.71 -6.46
N ARG A 350 10.57 35.73 -6.53
CA ARG A 350 11.86 35.77 -5.83
C ARG A 350 12.72 36.92 -6.32
N LEU A 351 12.71 37.18 -7.63
CA LEU A 351 13.46 38.29 -8.22
C LEU A 351 12.87 39.64 -7.85
N GLU A 352 11.55 39.80 -7.87
CA GLU A 352 10.88 41.04 -7.48
C GLU A 352 11.20 41.43 -6.02
N GLU A 353 11.14 40.46 -5.10
CA GLU A 353 11.54 40.65 -3.70
C GLU A 353 13.05 40.97 -3.57
N ALA A 354 13.90 40.22 -4.26
CA ALA A 354 15.35 40.43 -4.21
C ALA A 354 15.76 41.81 -4.74
N ILE A 355 15.16 42.26 -5.85
CA ILE A 355 15.37 43.60 -6.43
C ILE A 355 14.89 44.66 -5.44
N GLY A 356 13.70 44.48 -4.85
CA GLY A 356 13.13 45.36 -3.83
C GLY A 356 14.07 45.60 -2.65
N ARG A 357 14.57 44.51 -2.07
CA ARG A 357 15.48 44.56 -0.91
C ARG A 357 16.88 45.05 -1.25
N ALA A 358 17.45 44.63 -2.39
CA ALA A 358 18.84 44.93 -2.75
C ALA A 358 19.02 46.40 -3.20
N LEU A 359 18.04 46.94 -3.92
CA LEU A 359 18.13 48.24 -4.60
C LEU A 359 17.15 49.28 -4.03
N ASP A 360 16.63 49.04 -2.82
CA ASP A 360 15.79 49.98 -2.06
C ASP A 360 14.61 50.54 -2.90
N VAL A 361 13.87 49.65 -3.57
CA VAL A 361 12.70 49.99 -4.40
C VAL A 361 11.42 49.40 -3.80
N PRO A 362 10.30 50.16 -3.77
CA PRO A 362 9.05 49.69 -3.16
C PRO A 362 8.33 48.71 -4.10
N LEU A 363 8.86 47.51 -4.22
CA LEU A 363 8.24 46.40 -4.92
C LEU A 363 7.54 45.50 -3.89
N THR A 364 6.23 45.34 -4.05
CA THR A 364 5.44 44.43 -3.23
C THR A 364 5.26 43.14 -4.02
N ALA A 365 5.91 42.06 -3.57
CA ALA A 365 5.64 40.73 -4.10
C ALA A 365 4.13 40.47 -4.03
N ARG A 366 3.51 40.04 -5.14
CA ARG A 366 2.09 39.69 -5.15
C ARG A 366 1.84 38.58 -4.14
N ASP A 367 0.83 38.74 -3.30
CA ASP A 367 0.25 37.62 -2.54
C ASP A 367 -0.23 36.57 -3.55
N GLN A 368 0.53 35.48 -3.69
CA GLN A 368 0.01 34.31 -4.36
C GLN A 368 -1.01 33.67 -3.41
N PRO A 369 -2.23 33.37 -3.88
CA PRO A 369 -3.10 32.48 -3.13
C PRO A 369 -2.31 31.20 -2.90
N ALA A 370 -2.26 30.73 -1.65
CA ALA A 370 -1.74 29.41 -1.36
C ALA A 370 -2.38 28.44 -2.37
N PRO A 371 -1.60 27.59 -3.07
CA PRO A 371 -2.18 26.61 -3.97
C PRO A 371 -3.27 25.90 -3.19
N ALA A 372 -4.49 25.88 -3.75
CA ALA A 372 -5.57 25.10 -3.17
C ALA A 372 -5.01 23.71 -2.84
N PRO A 373 -5.37 23.08 -1.71
CA PRO A 373 -4.87 21.76 -1.38
C PRO A 373 -5.27 20.78 -2.49
N VAL A 374 -4.39 20.65 -3.49
CA VAL A 374 -4.54 19.67 -4.55
C VAL A 374 -4.11 18.37 -3.91
N PRO A 375 -4.98 17.34 -3.89
CA PRO A 375 -4.60 16.04 -3.35
C PRO A 375 -3.32 15.57 -4.04
N THR A 376 -2.33 15.19 -3.23
CA THR A 376 -1.05 14.68 -3.68
C THR A 376 -1.30 13.44 -4.54
N ARG A 377 -1.17 13.57 -5.86
CA ARG A 377 -1.10 12.43 -6.77
C ARG A 377 0.38 12.07 -6.92
N PRO A 378 0.88 11.01 -6.26
CA PRO A 378 2.24 10.57 -6.53
C PRO A 378 2.39 10.26 -8.02
N PRO A 379 3.53 10.57 -8.64
CA PRO A 379 3.82 10.17 -10.03
C PRO A 379 3.55 8.68 -10.22
N THR A 380 2.65 8.33 -11.13
CA THR A 380 2.17 6.95 -11.32
C THR A 380 2.32 6.54 -12.78
N LEU A 381 2.53 5.25 -13.03
CA LEU A 381 2.64 4.71 -14.39
C LEU A 381 1.34 4.93 -15.18
N CYS A 382 1.45 5.24 -16.46
CA CYS A 382 0.30 5.42 -17.36
C CYS A 382 -0.67 4.23 -17.33
N PRO A 383 -1.97 4.43 -17.64
CA PRO A 383 -2.92 3.33 -17.81
C PRO A 383 -2.42 2.25 -18.77
N GLY A 384 -2.39 1.01 -18.29
CA GLY A 384 -1.88 -0.14 -19.05
C GLY A 384 -0.37 -0.21 -19.26
N CYS A 385 0.43 0.61 -18.57
CA CYS A 385 1.88 0.52 -18.67
C CYS A 385 2.41 -0.92 -18.36
N PRO A 386 3.24 -1.51 -19.22
CA PRO A 386 3.77 -2.87 -19.03
C PRO A 386 4.63 -3.02 -17.78
N HIS A 387 5.33 -1.95 -17.38
CA HIS A 387 6.17 -1.97 -16.18
C HIS A 387 5.33 -2.18 -14.91
N ARG A 388 4.07 -1.72 -14.88
CA ARG A 388 3.17 -1.92 -13.73
C ARG A 388 2.90 -3.40 -13.48
N ALA A 389 2.58 -4.14 -14.56
CA ALA A 389 2.38 -5.58 -14.50
C ALA A 389 3.68 -6.30 -14.11
N THR A 390 4.82 -5.78 -14.56
CA THR A 390 6.14 -6.33 -14.23
C THR A 390 6.48 -6.19 -12.76
N PHE A 391 6.29 -5.00 -12.17
CA PHE A 391 6.54 -4.75 -10.75
C PHE A 391 5.60 -5.56 -9.87
N LEU A 392 4.32 -5.66 -10.26
CA LEU A 392 3.37 -6.55 -9.60
C LEU A 392 3.84 -8.01 -9.64
N ALA A 393 4.32 -8.48 -10.80
CA ALA A 393 4.83 -9.85 -10.95
C ALA A 393 6.10 -10.11 -10.13
N ALA A 394 7.02 -9.13 -10.08
CA ALA A 394 8.21 -9.21 -9.25
C ALA A 394 7.83 -9.30 -7.78
N ARG A 395 6.96 -8.41 -7.27
CA ARG A 395 6.51 -8.46 -5.88
C ARG A 395 5.80 -9.76 -5.54
N ALA A 396 4.96 -10.28 -6.45
CA ALA A 396 4.30 -11.57 -6.29
C ALA A 396 5.29 -12.76 -6.23
N ALA A 397 6.45 -12.65 -6.87
CA ALA A 397 7.45 -13.70 -6.87
C ALA A 397 8.47 -13.61 -5.73
N PHE A 398 8.90 -12.41 -5.34
CA PHE A 398 9.96 -12.21 -4.36
C PHE A 398 9.49 -11.74 -2.97
N GLY A 399 8.30 -11.13 -2.87
CA GLY A 399 7.77 -10.55 -1.64
C GLY A 399 8.15 -9.07 -1.43
N GLU A 400 7.68 -8.50 -0.32
CA GLU A 400 7.86 -7.09 0.05
C GLU A 400 9.22 -6.82 0.70
N GLU A 401 9.78 -7.80 1.41
CA GLU A 401 11.13 -7.73 2.04
C GLU A 401 12.29 -7.88 1.04
N GLN A 402 11.98 -8.06 -0.25
CA GLN A 402 12.99 -8.20 -1.29
C GLN A 402 13.64 -6.85 -1.58
N LEU A 403 14.97 -6.83 -1.70
CA LEU A 403 15.70 -5.63 -2.12
C LEU A 403 15.61 -5.42 -3.63
N TYR A 404 15.04 -4.30 -4.05
CA TYR A 404 14.84 -3.85 -5.41
C TYR A 404 15.64 -2.58 -5.70
N PHE A 405 16.43 -2.57 -6.76
CA PHE A 405 17.24 -1.43 -7.17
C PHE A 405 16.76 -0.92 -8.53
N ASN A 406 16.32 0.33 -8.56
CA ASN A 406 15.80 0.97 -9.76
C ASN A 406 16.82 1.94 -10.34
N ASP A 407 16.40 2.60 -11.41
CA ASP A 407 17.22 3.48 -12.21
C ASP A 407 16.34 4.68 -12.70
N ILE A 408 16.90 5.66 -13.40
CA ILE A 408 16.21 6.83 -13.96
C ILE A 408 15.36 6.45 -15.19
N GLY A 409 14.04 6.44 -15.04
CA GLY A 409 13.10 6.24 -16.16
C GLY A 409 11.69 5.93 -15.67
N CYS A 410 10.84 5.35 -16.54
CA CYS A 410 9.48 4.96 -16.12
C CYS A 410 9.51 4.03 -14.90
N TYR A 411 10.56 3.25 -14.78
CA TYR A 411 10.78 2.31 -13.69
C TYR A 411 11.05 2.98 -12.33
N THR A 412 11.47 4.25 -12.28
CA THR A 412 11.49 5.04 -11.04
C THR A 412 10.09 5.10 -10.39
N LEU A 413 9.03 5.06 -11.19
CA LEU A 413 7.64 5.12 -10.71
C LEU A 413 7.19 3.83 -10.00
N GLY A 414 8.01 2.76 -10.00
CA GLY A 414 7.81 1.56 -9.20
C GLY A 414 8.07 1.76 -7.70
N TYR A 415 8.63 2.92 -7.29
CA TYR A 415 8.87 3.28 -5.89
C TYR A 415 7.58 3.46 -5.08
N GLY A 416 6.53 4.02 -5.69
CA GLY A 416 5.32 4.36 -4.96
C GLY A 416 4.44 3.15 -4.66
N ALA A 417 3.80 3.17 -3.49
CA ALA A 417 2.75 2.21 -3.16
C ALA A 417 1.65 2.22 -4.24
N PRO A 418 1.11 1.05 -4.63
CA PRO A 418 1.35 -0.25 -4.01
C PRO A 418 2.41 -1.07 -4.75
N LEU A 419 3.32 -0.49 -5.54
CA LEU A 419 4.30 -1.26 -6.32
C LEU A 419 5.52 -1.61 -5.48
N ASP A 420 6.05 -0.64 -4.71
CA ASP A 420 7.10 -0.80 -3.69
C ASP A 420 8.30 -1.62 -4.17
N THR A 421 8.80 -1.30 -5.37
CA THR A 421 9.90 -2.03 -6.05
C THR A 421 11.13 -1.15 -6.28
N ALA A 422 11.44 -0.25 -5.33
CA ALA A 422 12.60 0.65 -5.41
C ALA A 422 13.16 1.04 -4.03
N ASP A 423 14.31 0.49 -3.64
CA ASP A 423 15.02 0.87 -2.40
C ASP A 423 16.05 1.97 -2.64
N ALA A 424 16.69 1.97 -3.81
CA ALA A 424 17.66 2.99 -4.19
C ALA A 424 17.71 3.20 -5.70
N LEU A 425 18.09 4.42 -6.09
CA LEU A 425 18.30 4.88 -7.45
C LEU A 425 19.40 5.95 -7.44
N VAL A 426 20.32 5.90 -8.42
CA VAL A 426 21.44 6.85 -8.51
C VAL A 426 21.53 7.51 -9.88
N CYS A 427 21.79 6.74 -10.92
CA CYS A 427 21.95 7.23 -12.29
C CYS A 427 21.66 6.13 -13.32
N MET A 428 21.63 6.49 -14.60
CA MET A 428 21.45 5.57 -15.73
C MET A 428 22.51 4.44 -15.74
N GLY A 429 22.05 3.21 -15.66
CA GLY A 429 22.82 1.97 -15.55
C GLY A 429 23.09 1.51 -14.11
N ALA A 430 22.75 2.30 -13.08
CA ALA A 430 23.08 1.99 -11.70
C ALA A 430 22.21 0.89 -11.08
N GLY A 431 21.00 0.62 -11.60
CA GLY A 431 20.11 -0.38 -11.02
C GLY A 431 20.78 -1.76 -10.88
N PHE A 432 21.53 -2.18 -11.90
CA PHE A 432 22.28 -3.45 -11.86
C PHE A 432 23.51 -3.40 -10.96
N SER A 433 24.27 -2.29 -10.96
CA SER A 433 25.50 -2.20 -10.16
C SER A 433 25.22 -2.05 -8.67
N LEU A 434 24.13 -1.37 -8.29
CA LEU A 434 23.65 -1.29 -6.91
C LEU A 434 23.17 -2.66 -6.42
N ALA A 435 22.32 -3.34 -7.19
CA ALA A 435 21.90 -4.70 -6.89
C ALA A 435 23.11 -5.63 -6.72
N ALA A 436 24.04 -5.61 -7.68
CA ALA A 436 25.23 -6.43 -7.61
C ALA A 436 26.11 -6.11 -6.39
N GLY A 437 26.31 -4.83 -6.09
CA GLY A 437 27.13 -4.36 -4.97
C GLY A 437 26.54 -4.79 -3.62
N VAL A 438 25.24 -4.55 -3.42
CA VAL A 438 24.56 -4.94 -2.18
C VAL A 438 24.53 -6.45 -2.04
N SER A 439 24.16 -7.20 -3.08
CA SER A 439 24.16 -8.67 -3.05
C SER A 439 25.51 -9.25 -2.67
N ARG A 440 26.61 -8.69 -3.22
CA ARG A 440 27.96 -9.14 -2.89
C ARG A 440 28.34 -8.87 -1.43
N MET A 441 27.91 -7.74 -0.87
CA MET A 441 28.26 -7.35 0.50
C MET A 441 27.42 -8.08 1.55
N THR A 442 26.14 -8.35 1.27
CA THR A 442 25.22 -8.93 2.24
C THR A 442 24.94 -10.41 2.01
N GLY A 443 25.26 -10.94 0.83
CA GLY A 443 24.87 -12.29 0.40
C GLY A 443 23.40 -12.42 0.03
N GLN A 444 22.59 -11.37 0.24
CA GLN A 444 21.17 -11.37 -0.10
C GLN A 444 20.98 -11.43 -1.61
N ARG A 445 19.93 -12.11 -2.05
CA ARG A 445 19.53 -12.05 -3.45
C ARG A 445 18.86 -10.70 -3.68
N THR A 446 19.26 -9.98 -4.73
CA THR A 446 18.75 -8.64 -5.05
C THR A 446 18.14 -8.62 -6.43
N VAL A 447 17.18 -7.72 -6.67
CA VAL A 447 16.59 -7.50 -7.99
C VAL A 447 17.01 -6.11 -8.49
N GLY A 448 17.62 -6.02 -9.67
CA GLY A 448 17.92 -4.73 -10.30
C GLY A 448 17.05 -4.55 -11.54
N PHE A 449 16.45 -3.37 -11.73
CA PHE A 449 15.66 -3.04 -12.92
C PHE A 449 16.37 -2.00 -13.78
N LEU A 450 16.31 -2.18 -15.10
CA LEU A 450 16.70 -1.20 -16.10
C LEU A 450 15.67 -1.15 -17.23
N GLY A 451 15.55 -0.02 -17.91
CA GLY A 451 14.92 0.03 -19.24
C GLY A 451 15.82 -0.55 -20.31
N ASP A 452 15.24 -0.95 -21.44
CA ASP A 452 15.95 -1.34 -22.67
C ASP A 452 16.99 -0.32 -23.13
N SER A 453 16.62 0.96 -23.26
CA SER A 453 17.55 2.00 -23.71
C SER A 453 18.72 2.17 -22.72
N THR A 454 18.45 2.02 -21.42
CA THR A 454 19.43 2.09 -20.34
C THR A 454 20.34 0.87 -20.30
N PHE A 455 19.81 -0.30 -20.65
CA PHE A 455 20.59 -1.52 -20.81
C PHE A 455 21.71 -1.31 -21.85
N PHE A 456 21.38 -0.74 -23.00
CA PHE A 456 22.38 -0.42 -24.04
C PHE A 456 23.28 0.79 -23.69
N HIS A 457 22.80 1.73 -22.88
CA HIS A 457 23.55 2.92 -22.45
C HIS A 457 24.72 2.56 -21.51
N ALA A 458 24.41 1.88 -20.40
CA ALA A 458 25.36 1.56 -19.34
C ALA A 458 25.06 0.24 -18.60
N GLY A 459 23.94 -0.42 -18.89
CA GLY A 459 23.59 -1.71 -18.26
C GLY A 459 24.44 -2.88 -18.71
N MET A 460 24.89 -2.93 -19.97
CA MET A 460 25.77 -3.99 -20.49
C MET A 460 27.07 -4.15 -19.67
N PRO A 461 27.89 -3.11 -19.44
CA PRO A 461 29.09 -3.25 -18.62
C PRO A 461 28.76 -3.59 -17.16
N ALA A 462 27.64 -3.10 -16.61
CA ALA A 462 27.20 -3.46 -15.26
C ALA A 462 26.84 -4.96 -15.16
N LEU A 463 26.10 -5.48 -16.15
CA LEU A 463 25.77 -6.90 -16.22
C LEU A 463 27.02 -7.77 -16.42
N LEU A 464 27.94 -7.37 -17.31
CA LEU A 464 29.20 -8.08 -17.52
C LEU A 464 30.00 -8.19 -16.22
N ASN A 465 30.07 -7.11 -15.44
CA ASN A 465 30.74 -7.13 -14.15
C ASN A 465 30.03 -8.05 -13.14
N ALA A 466 28.70 -8.02 -13.09
CA ALA A 466 27.94 -8.93 -12.23
C ALA A 466 28.16 -10.41 -12.60
N VAL A 467 28.23 -10.72 -13.91
CA VAL A 467 28.52 -12.08 -14.41
C VAL A 467 29.95 -12.49 -14.08
N LYS A 468 30.94 -11.63 -14.35
CA LYS A 468 32.36 -11.88 -14.04
C LYS A 468 32.56 -12.24 -12.57
N GLU A 469 31.81 -11.59 -11.69
CA GLU A 469 31.91 -11.74 -10.25
C GLU A 469 30.90 -12.77 -9.66
N ASP A 470 30.17 -13.49 -10.51
CA ASP A 470 29.15 -14.49 -10.16
C ASP A 470 28.17 -14.02 -9.07
N VAL A 471 27.61 -12.83 -9.26
CA VAL A 471 26.77 -12.19 -8.24
C VAL A 471 25.38 -12.85 -8.15
N ASN A 472 24.90 -13.04 -6.92
CA ASN A 472 23.59 -13.61 -6.60
C ASN A 472 22.45 -12.58 -6.84
N MET A 473 22.19 -12.20 -8.09
CA MET A 473 21.17 -11.19 -8.43
C MET A 473 20.24 -11.60 -9.57
N VAL A 474 19.09 -10.93 -9.64
CA VAL A 474 18.18 -10.94 -10.80
C VAL A 474 18.24 -9.58 -11.50
N ALA A 475 18.72 -9.57 -12.74
CA ALA A 475 18.79 -8.41 -13.62
C ALA A 475 17.55 -8.38 -14.51
N VAL A 476 16.67 -7.40 -14.30
CA VAL A 476 15.41 -7.26 -15.04
C VAL A 476 15.56 -6.12 -16.05
N VAL A 477 15.40 -6.44 -17.33
CA VAL A 477 15.37 -5.45 -18.41
C VAL A 477 13.92 -5.27 -18.86
N LEU A 478 13.41 -4.05 -18.71
CA LEU A 478 12.07 -3.64 -19.07
C LEU A 478 12.07 -3.12 -20.51
N ASP A 479 11.73 -3.96 -21.48
CA ASP A 479 11.78 -3.66 -22.90
C ASP A 479 10.43 -3.20 -23.44
N ASN A 480 10.22 -1.89 -23.46
CA ASN A 480 9.05 -1.25 -24.07
C ASN A 480 9.32 -0.67 -25.47
N GLN A 481 10.52 -0.93 -26.01
CA GLN A 481 11.00 -0.54 -27.33
C GLN A 481 11.12 0.97 -27.58
N THR A 482 10.99 1.81 -26.55
CA THR A 482 10.94 3.28 -26.69
C THR A 482 11.42 4.00 -25.43
N THR A 483 12.08 5.15 -25.59
CA THR A 483 12.47 5.99 -24.45
C THR A 483 11.30 6.89 -24.03
N ALA A 484 10.33 6.29 -23.34
CA ALA A 484 9.00 6.87 -23.14
C ALA A 484 8.99 8.23 -22.41
N MET A 485 9.63 8.35 -21.25
CA MET A 485 9.59 9.59 -20.44
C MET A 485 10.24 10.80 -21.11
N THR A 486 11.10 10.60 -22.12
CA THR A 486 11.85 11.69 -22.76
C THR A 486 11.27 12.12 -24.10
N GLY A 487 10.14 11.55 -24.54
CA GLY A 487 9.49 11.87 -25.81
C GLY A 487 9.30 10.70 -26.78
N PHE A 488 9.48 9.45 -26.31
CA PHE A 488 9.30 8.22 -27.10
C PHE A 488 10.28 8.11 -28.27
N GLN A 489 11.56 8.36 -28.00
CA GLN A 489 12.63 8.16 -28.97
C GLN A 489 12.95 6.68 -29.14
N ALA A 490 13.28 6.27 -30.37
CA ALA A 490 13.54 4.87 -30.70
C ALA A 490 14.69 4.25 -29.87
N SER A 491 14.40 3.13 -29.22
CA SER A 491 15.40 2.30 -28.54
C SER A 491 16.15 1.39 -29.52
N PRO A 492 17.40 0.95 -29.23
CA PRO A 492 18.08 -0.06 -30.04
C PRO A 492 17.34 -1.41 -30.13
N SER A 493 16.44 -1.73 -29.20
CA SER A 493 15.56 -2.92 -29.25
C SER A 493 14.31 -2.73 -30.13
N LEU A 494 14.03 -1.52 -30.62
CA LEU A 494 12.84 -1.25 -31.46
C LEU A 494 12.78 -2.19 -32.65
N ARG A 495 11.70 -2.98 -32.76
CA ARG A 495 11.51 -4.03 -33.78
C ARG A 495 11.46 -3.46 -35.20
N ARG A 496 12.64 -3.31 -35.82
CA ARG A 496 12.86 -2.93 -37.23
C ARG A 496 14.10 -3.65 -37.78
N ASN A 497 14.34 -3.58 -39.09
CA ASN A 497 15.56 -4.16 -39.68
C ASN A 497 16.83 -3.64 -38.96
N GLY A 498 17.64 -4.55 -38.40
CA GLY A 498 18.87 -4.22 -37.66
C GLY A 498 18.71 -3.99 -36.16
N SER A 499 17.58 -4.41 -35.55
CA SER A 499 17.35 -4.33 -34.10
C SER A 499 18.29 -5.23 -33.29
N ALA A 500 18.67 -4.77 -32.09
CA ALA A 500 19.49 -5.53 -31.16
C ALA A 500 18.61 -6.40 -30.25
N SER A 501 18.97 -7.67 -30.09
CA SER A 501 18.31 -8.57 -29.13
C SER A 501 18.97 -8.47 -27.76
N ILE A 502 18.25 -7.96 -26.77
CA ILE A 502 18.71 -7.89 -25.37
C ILE A 502 19.04 -9.28 -24.84
N GLU A 503 18.21 -10.28 -25.14
CA GLU A 503 18.48 -11.67 -24.78
C GLU A 503 19.81 -12.18 -25.34
N ALA A 504 20.05 -12.00 -26.65
CA ALA A 504 21.29 -12.46 -27.28
C ALA A 504 22.52 -11.75 -26.70
N VAL A 505 22.40 -10.45 -26.42
CA VAL A 505 23.47 -9.67 -25.78
C VAL A 505 23.73 -10.15 -24.36
N ALA A 506 22.70 -10.35 -23.53
CA ALA A 506 22.85 -10.84 -22.17
C ALA A 506 23.55 -12.22 -22.14
N ARG A 507 23.19 -13.14 -23.06
CA ARG A 507 23.87 -14.42 -23.21
C ARG A 507 25.33 -14.25 -23.65
N ALA A 508 25.61 -13.34 -24.58
CA ALA A 508 26.98 -13.05 -25.04
C ALA A 508 27.86 -12.45 -23.95
N LEU A 509 27.28 -11.70 -23.00
CA LEU A 509 27.97 -11.19 -21.82
C LEU A 509 28.18 -12.27 -20.74
N GLY A 510 27.67 -13.49 -20.94
CA GLY A 510 27.90 -14.66 -20.09
C GLY A 510 26.78 -14.98 -19.10
N ALA A 511 25.60 -14.37 -19.23
CA ALA A 511 24.45 -14.72 -18.38
C ALA A 511 23.93 -16.12 -18.74
N SER A 512 24.03 -17.06 -17.79
CA SER A 512 23.65 -18.47 -17.96
C SER A 512 22.14 -18.69 -18.00
N HIS A 513 21.40 -17.85 -17.27
CA HIS A 513 19.94 -17.91 -17.17
C HIS A 513 19.36 -16.62 -17.72
N VAL A 514 18.83 -16.69 -18.94
CA VAL A 514 18.15 -15.57 -19.60
C VAL A 514 16.78 -16.06 -20.06
N GLU A 515 15.74 -15.34 -19.66
CA GLU A 515 14.35 -15.63 -20.03
C GLU A 515 13.66 -14.35 -20.53
N THR A 516 12.91 -14.46 -21.62
CA THR A 516 12.12 -13.37 -22.20
C THR A 516 10.64 -13.64 -21.99
N VAL A 517 9.90 -12.69 -21.40
CA VAL A 517 8.47 -12.82 -21.04
C VAL A 517 7.65 -11.61 -21.47
N ASP A 518 6.36 -11.79 -21.71
CA ASP A 518 5.42 -10.68 -21.96
C ASP A 518 4.80 -10.21 -20.63
N SER A 519 5.00 -8.93 -20.28
CA SER A 519 4.43 -8.32 -19.06
C SER A 519 2.92 -8.50 -18.90
N TYR A 520 2.16 -8.61 -20.00
CA TYR A 520 0.71 -8.80 -19.95
C TYR A 520 0.35 -10.28 -19.72
N ASP A 521 1.25 -11.23 -19.99
CA ASP A 521 1.14 -12.60 -19.49
C ASP A 521 1.62 -12.67 -18.04
N LEU A 522 0.78 -12.16 -17.15
CA LEU A 522 1.09 -12.04 -15.73
C LEU A 522 1.45 -13.39 -15.08
N PRO A 523 0.70 -14.50 -15.29
CA PRO A 523 1.10 -15.81 -14.76
C PRO A 523 2.45 -16.31 -15.29
N GLY A 524 2.71 -16.15 -16.59
CA GLY A 524 3.99 -16.52 -17.20
C GLY A 524 5.15 -15.72 -16.63
N THR A 525 4.96 -14.40 -16.48
CA THR A 525 5.95 -13.47 -15.92
C THR A 525 6.26 -13.80 -14.45
N VAL A 526 5.25 -14.09 -13.61
CA VAL A 526 5.47 -14.51 -12.22
C VAL A 526 6.21 -15.86 -12.16
N ALA A 527 5.89 -16.80 -13.04
CA ALA A 527 6.59 -18.08 -13.10
C ALA A 527 8.07 -17.91 -13.47
N ALA A 528 8.40 -17.00 -14.38
CA ALA A 528 9.78 -16.66 -14.74
C ALA A 528 10.53 -16.02 -13.55
N PHE A 529 9.90 -15.06 -12.86
CA PHE A 529 10.49 -14.48 -11.65
C PHE A 529 10.72 -15.52 -10.54
N ARG A 530 9.81 -16.47 -10.33
CA ARG A 530 10.00 -17.56 -9.36
C ARG A 530 11.17 -18.47 -9.73
N ARG A 531 11.33 -18.83 -11.01
CA ARG A 531 12.51 -19.57 -11.49
C ARG A 531 13.80 -18.79 -11.25
N ALA A 532 13.80 -17.50 -11.58
CA ALA A 532 14.94 -16.62 -11.33
C ALA A 532 15.21 -16.42 -9.84
N ARG A 533 14.21 -16.50 -8.95
CA ARG A 533 14.40 -16.47 -7.50
C ARG A 533 15.18 -17.69 -6.99
N GLU A 534 14.94 -18.86 -7.57
CA GLU A 534 15.56 -20.12 -7.16
C GLU A 534 16.98 -20.30 -7.71
N ALA A 535 17.30 -19.62 -8.82
CA ALA A 535 18.66 -19.57 -9.35
C ALA A 535 19.63 -18.95 -8.33
N ARG A 536 20.87 -19.45 -8.26
CA ARG A 536 21.92 -18.93 -7.36
C ARG A 536 22.97 -18.05 -8.03
N SER A 537 22.91 -17.93 -9.35
CA SER A 537 23.77 -17.06 -10.16
C SER A 537 23.00 -15.84 -10.66
N VAL A 538 23.70 -14.98 -11.42
CA VAL A 538 23.08 -13.90 -12.20
C VAL A 538 22.00 -14.51 -13.11
N SER A 539 20.78 -14.03 -12.95
CA SER A 539 19.63 -14.35 -13.78
C SER A 539 19.15 -13.10 -14.49
N VAL A 540 18.90 -13.17 -15.79
CA VAL A 540 18.39 -12.05 -16.57
C VAL A 540 16.97 -12.34 -17.00
N ILE A 541 16.05 -11.43 -16.71
CA ILE A 541 14.68 -11.48 -17.21
C ILE A 541 14.48 -10.27 -18.13
N VAL A 542 14.18 -10.54 -19.39
CA VAL A 542 13.78 -9.51 -20.36
C VAL A 542 12.25 -9.49 -20.39
N VAL A 543 11.64 -8.41 -19.94
CA VAL A 543 10.20 -8.25 -19.91
C VAL A 543 9.78 -7.37 -21.07
N GLU A 544 9.26 -7.99 -22.13
CA GLU A 544 9.03 -7.35 -23.42
C GLU A 544 7.55 -7.01 -23.64
N ARG A 545 7.25 -5.72 -23.81
CA ARG A 545 5.93 -5.24 -24.21
C ARG A 545 5.98 -3.77 -24.63
N THR A 546 5.57 -3.45 -25.86
CA THR A 546 5.54 -2.07 -26.38
C THR A 546 4.77 -1.11 -25.48
N CYS A 547 5.25 0.13 -25.39
CA CYS A 547 4.54 1.20 -24.68
C CYS A 547 3.16 1.47 -25.30
N PRO A 548 2.04 1.30 -24.56
CA PRO A 548 0.70 1.50 -25.13
C PRO A 548 0.43 2.96 -25.53
N VAL A 549 1.11 3.92 -24.89
CA VAL A 549 1.00 5.34 -25.22
C VAL A 549 1.68 5.63 -26.56
N ASP A 550 2.83 5.00 -26.82
CA ASP A 550 3.53 5.14 -28.11
C ASP A 550 2.74 4.45 -29.24
N GLU A 551 2.21 3.25 -28.99
CA GLU A 551 1.31 2.57 -29.95
C GLU A 551 0.08 3.42 -30.28
N ALA A 552 -0.56 4.04 -29.29
CA ALA A 552 -1.70 4.91 -29.51
C ALA A 552 -1.33 6.15 -30.34
N ARG A 553 -0.14 6.71 -30.10
CA ARG A 553 0.40 7.85 -30.86
C ARG A 553 0.63 7.49 -32.33
N GLU A 554 1.12 6.30 -32.62
CA GLU A 554 1.36 5.82 -34.00
C GLU A 554 0.07 5.49 -34.75
N ARG A 555 -0.92 4.89 -34.09
CA ARG A 555 -2.16 4.45 -34.76
C ARG A 555 -3.15 5.59 -35.06
N GLY A 556 -3.02 6.73 -34.38
CA GLY A 556 -3.88 7.90 -34.56
C GLY A 556 -5.24 7.79 -33.85
N PRO A 557 -6.04 8.88 -33.83
CA PRO A 557 -7.24 9.02 -32.99
C PRO A 557 -8.40 8.08 -33.34
N ASP A 558 -8.38 7.43 -34.52
CA ASP A 558 -9.47 6.60 -35.03
C ASP A 558 -9.39 5.10 -34.61
N THR A 559 -8.49 4.76 -33.69
CA THR A 559 -8.26 3.36 -33.29
C THR A 559 -9.18 2.92 -32.16
N THR A 560 -9.99 1.88 -32.37
CA THR A 560 -10.85 1.28 -31.35
C THR A 560 -10.06 0.31 -30.45
N LEU A 561 -9.74 0.73 -29.23
CA LEU A 561 -9.25 -0.16 -28.18
C LEU A 561 -10.45 -0.80 -27.43
N PRO A 562 -10.31 -2.06 -26.96
CA PRO A 562 -11.35 -2.69 -26.14
C PRO A 562 -11.49 -1.94 -24.82
N LEU A 563 -12.72 -1.53 -24.47
CA LEU A 563 -13.03 -0.91 -23.18
C LEU A 563 -13.36 -1.98 -22.14
N PHE A 564 -13.16 -1.64 -20.88
CA PHE A 564 -13.51 -2.49 -19.75
C PHE A 564 -14.44 -1.72 -18.81
N GLU A 565 -15.42 -2.40 -18.25
CA GLU A 565 -16.31 -1.87 -17.21
C GLU A 565 -16.29 -2.79 -15.99
N ILE A 566 -16.70 -2.26 -14.84
CA ILE A 566 -16.90 -3.06 -13.63
C ILE A 566 -18.37 -3.49 -13.55
N ASP A 567 -18.58 -4.80 -13.52
CA ASP A 567 -19.84 -5.42 -13.17
C ASP A 567 -20.03 -5.29 -11.64
N HIS A 568 -20.74 -4.26 -11.20
CA HIS A 568 -20.97 -3.97 -9.78
C HIS A 568 -21.80 -5.05 -9.06
N ASP A 569 -22.53 -5.90 -9.80
CA ASP A 569 -23.17 -7.09 -9.24
C ASP A 569 -22.16 -8.19 -8.90
N ARG A 570 -21.00 -8.21 -9.56
CA ARG A 570 -19.86 -9.07 -9.21
C ARG A 570 -18.88 -8.38 -8.25
N CYS A 571 -18.74 -7.06 -8.34
CA CYS A 571 -17.90 -6.21 -7.50
C CYS A 571 -18.66 -5.66 -6.27
N ARG A 572 -19.23 -6.53 -5.42
CA ARG A 572 -20.10 -6.07 -4.31
C ARG A 572 -19.29 -5.58 -3.09
N SER A 573 -19.58 -4.39 -2.58
CA SER A 573 -19.22 -4.01 -1.21
C SER A 573 -19.91 -4.96 -0.22
N CYS A 574 -19.23 -5.33 0.87
CA CYS A 574 -19.86 -6.24 1.82
C CYS A 574 -21.05 -5.53 2.48
N GLY A 575 -22.18 -6.21 2.67
CA GLY A 575 -23.37 -5.65 3.35
C GLY A 575 -23.16 -5.23 4.81
N ARG A 576 -21.91 -5.14 5.29
CA ARG A 576 -21.51 -4.53 6.56
C ARG A 576 -21.24 -3.02 6.44
N GLU A 577 -21.32 -2.45 5.23
CA GLU A 577 -21.30 -0.99 5.02
C GLU A 577 -22.45 -0.30 5.75
N SER A 578 -23.63 -0.93 5.83
CA SER A 578 -24.76 -0.47 6.66
C SER A 578 -24.55 -0.61 8.17
N LEU A 579 -23.42 -1.19 8.60
CA LEU A 579 -22.99 -1.32 9.99
C LEU A 579 -21.75 -0.45 10.30
N ASP A 580 -21.33 0.42 9.36
CA ASP A 580 -20.17 1.32 9.47
C ASP A 580 -18.87 0.62 9.93
N LEU A 581 -18.72 -0.66 9.56
CA LEU A 581 -17.49 -1.43 9.80
C LEU A 581 -16.55 -1.19 8.63
N ARG A 582 -15.48 -0.42 8.86
CA ARG A 582 -14.38 -0.29 7.89
C ARG A 582 -13.67 -1.64 7.77
N CYS A 583 -13.61 -2.15 6.54
CA CYS A 583 -12.73 -3.27 6.23
C CYS A 583 -11.28 -2.76 6.36
N THR A 584 -10.56 -3.14 7.40
CA THR A 584 -9.13 -2.80 7.60
C THR A 584 -8.19 -3.61 6.69
N GLN A 585 -8.71 -4.18 5.59
CA GLN A 585 -7.96 -5.06 4.71
C GLN A 585 -6.96 -4.28 3.85
N CYS A 586 -5.72 -4.19 4.32
CA CYS A 586 -4.59 -4.19 3.41
C CYS A 586 -4.27 -5.66 3.11
N VAL A 587 -4.61 -6.15 1.91
CA VAL A 587 -4.29 -7.53 1.51
C VAL A 587 -2.85 -7.55 1.03
N THR A 588 -1.89 -7.70 1.93
CA THR A 588 -0.45 -7.65 1.60
C THR A 588 0.02 -8.84 0.76
N THR A 589 -0.65 -10.01 0.84
CA THR A 589 -0.26 -11.18 0.03
C THR A 589 -1.44 -11.84 -0.71
N GLY A 590 -1.93 -11.16 -1.77
CA GLY A 590 -3.12 -11.56 -2.52
C GLY A 590 -2.92 -12.50 -3.73
N PHE A 591 -1.73 -12.59 -4.32
CA PHE A 591 -1.60 -13.12 -5.69
C PHE A 591 -1.84 -14.64 -5.80
N GLU A 592 -1.30 -15.44 -4.89
CA GLU A 592 -1.47 -16.91 -4.89
C GLU A 592 -2.89 -17.33 -4.49
N ARG A 593 -3.53 -16.57 -3.58
CA ARG A 593 -4.93 -16.77 -3.17
C ARG A 593 -5.91 -16.41 -4.28
N GLN A 594 -5.60 -15.42 -5.13
CA GLN A 594 -6.42 -15.01 -6.27
C GLN A 594 -6.48 -16.06 -7.37
N LEU A 595 -5.36 -16.73 -7.68
CA LEU A 595 -5.31 -17.80 -8.66
C LEU A 595 -6.16 -19.01 -8.24
N ALA A 596 -6.19 -19.32 -6.94
CA ALA A 596 -7.05 -20.37 -6.39
C ALA A 596 -8.55 -20.00 -6.44
N ARG A 597 -8.91 -18.74 -6.13
CA ARG A 597 -10.30 -18.23 -6.21
C ARG A 597 -10.85 -18.19 -7.63
N GLY A 598 -10.03 -17.79 -8.62
CA GLY A 598 -10.41 -17.78 -10.03
C GLY A 598 -10.76 -19.15 -10.60
N CYS A 599 -10.25 -20.24 -10.01
CA CYS A 599 -10.64 -21.60 -10.40
C CYS A 599 -12.00 -22.01 -9.82
N ALA A 600 -12.42 -21.45 -8.68
CA ALA A 600 -13.63 -21.83 -7.94
C ALA A 600 -14.90 -21.04 -8.33
N ALA A 601 -14.76 -19.85 -8.92
CA ALA A 601 -15.87 -18.89 -9.13
C ALA A 601 -16.85 -19.21 -10.29
N ARG A 602 -16.86 -20.43 -10.86
CA ARG A 602 -17.74 -20.77 -12.00
C ARG A 602 -19.21 -21.06 -11.65
N GLY A 603 -19.68 -20.75 -10.44
CA GLY A 603 -21.12 -20.75 -10.17
C GLY A 603 -21.52 -20.39 -8.75
N ALA A 604 -22.09 -19.19 -8.56
CA ALA A 604 -23.08 -18.93 -7.51
C ALA A 604 -23.77 -17.56 -7.73
N ASN A 605 -25.01 -17.59 -8.20
CA ASN A 605 -25.97 -16.48 -8.05
C ASN A 605 -26.69 -16.68 -6.70
N SER A 606 -26.58 -15.76 -5.73
CA SER A 606 -27.52 -15.75 -4.59
C SER A 606 -27.67 -14.38 -3.93
N SER A 607 -28.92 -13.98 -3.71
CA SER A 607 -29.42 -12.71 -3.18
C SER A 607 -29.35 -12.59 -1.64
N THR A 608 -28.33 -13.13 -0.97
CA THR A 608 -28.19 -13.05 0.50
C THR A 608 -26.85 -12.39 0.89
N PRO A 609 -26.84 -11.23 1.59
CA PRO A 609 -25.63 -10.41 1.75
C PRO A 609 -24.62 -10.91 2.81
N LEU A 610 -24.97 -11.85 3.70
CA LEU A 610 -24.06 -12.42 4.71
C LEU A 610 -23.97 -13.94 4.57
N ALA A 611 -22.78 -14.50 4.83
CA ALA A 611 -22.57 -15.95 4.84
C ALA A 611 -23.40 -16.62 5.95
N PRO A 612 -24.02 -17.80 5.71
CA PRO A 612 -24.84 -18.49 6.70
C PRO A 612 -24.14 -18.70 8.05
N CYS A 613 -22.85 -19.02 8.02
CA CYS A 613 -22.05 -19.21 9.23
C CYS A 613 -21.92 -17.92 10.07
N SER A 614 -21.88 -16.75 9.44
CA SER A 614 -21.86 -15.45 10.13
C SER A 614 -23.24 -15.06 10.65
N THR A 615 -24.30 -15.35 9.89
CA THR A 615 -25.69 -15.08 10.30
C THR A 615 -26.09 -15.88 11.54
N GLU A 616 -25.71 -17.16 11.59
CA GLU A 616 -26.02 -18.07 12.70
C GLU A 616 -25.10 -17.90 13.91
N CYS A 617 -24.01 -17.13 13.79
CA CYS A 617 -23.16 -16.79 14.92
C CYS A 617 -23.85 -15.72 15.77
N PRO A 618 -24.13 -15.93 17.08
CA PRO A 618 -24.76 -14.91 17.93
C PRO A 618 -23.95 -13.61 18.04
N LEU A 619 -22.64 -13.67 17.76
CA LEU A 619 -21.72 -12.54 17.73
C LEU A 619 -21.52 -11.95 16.31
N SER A 620 -22.07 -12.61 15.28
CA SER A 620 -21.91 -12.23 13.86
C SER A 620 -20.46 -12.07 13.40
N LEU A 621 -19.58 -12.96 13.87
CA LEU A 621 -18.15 -12.96 13.53
C LEU A 621 -17.91 -13.04 12.01
N CYS A 622 -16.83 -12.40 11.55
CA CYS A 622 -16.39 -12.47 10.16
C CYS A 622 -15.63 -13.77 9.88
N ILE A 623 -16.34 -14.89 9.81
CA ILE A 623 -15.74 -16.22 9.67
C ILE A 623 -14.93 -16.37 8.40
N GLN A 624 -15.43 -15.82 7.29
CA GLN A 624 -14.72 -15.83 6.01
C GLN A 624 -13.46 -14.96 6.04
N GLY A 625 -13.49 -13.86 6.79
CA GLY A 625 -12.36 -12.96 6.97
C GLY A 625 -11.21 -13.66 7.68
N TYR A 626 -11.42 -14.13 8.91
CA TYR A 626 -10.34 -14.80 9.64
C TYR A 626 -9.95 -16.14 9.02
N ALA A 627 -10.87 -16.91 8.41
CA ALA A 627 -10.48 -18.12 7.68
C ALA A 627 -9.59 -17.79 6.48
N GLY A 628 -9.91 -16.74 5.72
CA GLY A 628 -9.05 -16.25 4.63
C GLY A 628 -7.65 -15.89 5.11
N HIS A 629 -7.56 -15.12 6.21
CA HIS A 629 -6.32 -14.70 6.85
C HIS A 629 -5.57 -15.83 7.60
N ILE A 630 -6.22 -16.95 7.93
CA ILE A 630 -5.49 -18.13 8.42
C ILE A 630 -4.86 -18.87 7.24
N ALA A 631 -5.60 -19.14 6.16
CA ALA A 631 -5.06 -19.80 4.96
C ALA A 631 -3.84 -19.06 4.40
N ALA A 632 -3.91 -17.73 4.49
CA ALA A 632 -2.88 -16.75 4.20
C ALA A 632 -1.57 -16.82 4.99
N GLY A 633 -1.62 -17.20 6.27
CA GLY A 633 -0.56 -16.91 7.23
C GLY A 633 -0.59 -15.49 7.85
N GLU A 634 -1.71 -14.77 7.74
CA GLU A 634 -1.92 -13.39 8.22
C GLU A 634 -2.65 -13.39 9.59
N TYR A 635 -1.97 -13.85 10.64
CA TYR A 635 -2.64 -14.17 11.90
C TYR A 635 -3.05 -12.95 12.74
N VAL A 636 -2.37 -11.81 12.59
CA VAL A 636 -2.72 -10.55 13.29
C VAL A 636 -4.06 -10.04 12.78
N GLU A 637 -4.26 -10.06 11.46
CA GLU A 637 -5.50 -9.68 10.81
C GLU A 637 -6.62 -10.66 11.15
N ALA A 638 -6.32 -11.97 11.15
CA ALA A 638 -7.25 -12.99 11.60
C ALA A 638 -7.70 -12.77 13.06
N TRP A 639 -6.77 -12.38 13.93
CA TRP A 639 -7.04 -12.03 15.33
C TRP A 639 -7.95 -10.80 15.43
N GLY A 640 -7.68 -9.75 14.65
CA GLY A 640 -8.53 -8.56 14.59
C GLY A 640 -10.00 -8.87 14.27
N HIS A 641 -10.26 -9.77 13.31
CA HIS A 641 -11.63 -10.22 12.98
C HIS A 641 -12.34 -10.97 14.12
N ILE A 642 -11.58 -11.59 15.02
CA ILE A 642 -12.13 -12.30 16.19
C ILE A 642 -12.33 -11.32 17.35
N ALA A 643 -11.29 -10.56 17.69
CA ALA A 643 -11.25 -9.64 18.83
C ALA A 643 -12.24 -8.47 18.70
N ASP A 644 -12.62 -8.09 17.48
CA ASP A 644 -13.63 -7.04 17.21
C ASP A 644 -14.95 -7.28 17.95
N ARG A 645 -15.44 -8.53 17.94
CA ARG A 645 -16.76 -8.88 18.51
C ARG A 645 -16.75 -9.96 19.56
N CYS A 646 -15.68 -10.75 19.64
CA CYS A 646 -15.54 -11.79 20.64
C CYS A 646 -14.76 -11.24 21.83
N ALA A 647 -15.46 -10.65 22.80
CA ALA A 647 -14.86 -10.03 23.99
C ALA A 647 -14.29 -11.04 25.03
N LEU A 648 -14.64 -12.33 24.91
CA LEU A 648 -14.12 -13.43 25.75
C LEU A 648 -13.57 -14.56 24.87
N PRO A 649 -12.55 -14.31 24.03
CA PRO A 649 -12.13 -15.24 22.98
C PRO A 649 -11.55 -16.55 23.53
N GLU A 650 -10.83 -16.52 24.65
CA GLU A 650 -10.26 -17.71 25.28
C GLU A 650 -11.36 -18.65 25.78
N SER A 651 -12.40 -18.09 26.40
CA SER A 651 -13.55 -18.84 26.87
C SER A 651 -14.40 -19.35 25.71
N VAL A 652 -14.73 -18.48 24.75
CA VAL A 652 -15.64 -18.80 23.63
C VAL A 652 -15.08 -19.91 22.75
N CYS A 653 -13.78 -19.94 22.44
CA CYS A 653 -13.22 -21.00 21.59
C CYS A 653 -13.25 -22.41 22.23
N ARG A 654 -13.53 -22.51 23.54
CA ARG A 654 -13.62 -23.76 24.30
C ARG A 654 -15.04 -24.23 24.59
N VAL A 655 -15.97 -23.28 24.77
CA VAL A 655 -17.34 -23.60 25.25
C VAL A 655 -18.42 -23.36 24.20
N CYS A 656 -18.08 -22.83 23.02
CA CYS A 656 -19.03 -22.55 21.94
C CYS A 656 -19.71 -23.84 21.44
N HIS A 657 -21.01 -23.74 21.17
CA HIS A 657 -21.84 -24.82 20.61
C HIS A 657 -21.83 -24.87 19.07
N GLN A 658 -20.97 -24.06 18.43
CA GLN A 658 -20.64 -24.11 17.00
C GLN A 658 -21.84 -24.00 16.03
N PRO A 659 -22.78 -23.05 16.23
CA PRO A 659 -23.93 -22.89 15.32
C PRO A 659 -23.49 -22.52 13.89
N CYS A 660 -22.37 -21.81 13.78
CA CYS A 660 -21.74 -21.46 12.51
C CYS A 660 -21.26 -22.68 11.70
N GLU A 661 -20.84 -23.76 12.35
CA GLU A 661 -20.42 -25.00 11.69
C GLU A 661 -21.63 -25.82 11.26
N ALA A 662 -22.70 -25.82 12.08
CA ALA A 662 -23.99 -26.41 11.73
C ALA A 662 -24.58 -25.76 10.47
N ALA A 663 -24.36 -24.45 10.30
CA ALA A 663 -24.85 -23.67 9.17
C ALA A 663 -23.93 -23.67 7.93
N CYS A 664 -22.77 -24.33 8.01
CA CYS A 664 -21.76 -24.27 6.95
C CYS A 664 -22.27 -24.97 5.68
N VAL A 665 -22.36 -24.25 4.56
CA VAL A 665 -22.82 -24.80 3.28
C VAL A 665 -21.96 -25.95 2.75
N ARG A 666 -20.71 -26.07 3.25
CA ARG A 666 -19.78 -27.14 2.87
C ARG A 666 -20.12 -28.50 3.47
N GLN A 667 -21.04 -28.56 4.45
CA GLN A 667 -21.54 -29.84 4.96
C GLN A 667 -22.05 -30.77 3.86
N GLY A 668 -22.65 -30.23 2.79
CA GLY A 668 -23.11 -31.01 1.63
C GLY A 668 -22.00 -31.48 0.68
N VAL A 669 -20.73 -31.21 0.97
CA VAL A 669 -19.58 -31.54 0.10
C VAL A 669 -18.66 -32.57 0.76
N ASP A 670 -17.92 -32.19 1.81
CA ASP A 670 -16.92 -33.04 2.48
C ASP A 670 -16.82 -32.75 3.99
N GLY A 671 -17.92 -32.24 4.58
CA GLY A 671 -18.01 -31.82 5.98
C GLY A 671 -17.82 -30.32 6.17
N SER A 672 -18.33 -29.79 7.28
CA SER A 672 -18.16 -28.37 7.63
C SER A 672 -16.68 -27.99 7.75
N VAL A 673 -16.42 -26.68 7.66
CA VAL A 673 -15.14 -26.12 8.13
C VAL A 673 -15.15 -26.17 9.66
N ALA A 674 -14.03 -26.56 10.28
CA ALA A 674 -13.81 -26.52 11.73
C ALA A 674 -13.57 -25.08 12.21
N ILE A 675 -14.58 -24.24 12.01
CA ILE A 675 -14.59 -22.79 12.27
C ILE A 675 -14.13 -22.48 13.69
N ASN A 676 -14.59 -23.23 14.69
CA ASN A 676 -14.19 -23.03 16.08
C ASN A 676 -12.73 -23.47 16.33
N GLY A 677 -12.25 -24.51 15.65
CA GLY A 677 -10.85 -24.93 15.69
C GLY A 677 -9.91 -23.87 15.10
N LEU A 678 -10.31 -23.26 13.97
CA LEU A 678 -9.60 -22.13 13.36
C LEU A 678 -9.55 -20.91 14.29
N LYS A 679 -10.69 -20.55 14.90
CA LYS A 679 -10.76 -19.49 15.89
C LYS A 679 -9.82 -19.78 17.07
N ARG A 680 -9.86 -20.99 17.62
CA ARG A 680 -9.00 -21.41 18.74
C ARG A 680 -7.52 -21.31 18.40
N PHE A 681 -7.13 -21.76 17.20
CA PHE A 681 -5.75 -21.63 16.73
C PHE A 681 -5.26 -20.18 16.78
N VAL A 682 -6.04 -19.23 16.24
CA VAL A 682 -5.64 -17.80 16.24
C VAL A 682 -5.60 -17.21 17.64
N VAL A 683 -6.58 -17.53 18.49
CA VAL A 683 -6.63 -17.05 19.88
C VAL A 683 -5.38 -17.49 20.65
N GLU A 684 -5.03 -18.77 20.57
CA GLU A 684 -3.84 -19.29 21.25
C GLU A 684 -2.54 -18.80 20.60
N TRP A 685 -2.51 -18.62 19.27
CA TRP A 685 -1.36 -18.05 18.55
C TRP A 685 -1.06 -16.62 19.01
N ALA A 686 -2.11 -15.80 19.19
CA ALA A 686 -2.00 -14.42 19.68
C ALA A 686 -1.59 -14.40 21.16
N ALA A 687 -2.13 -15.30 21.98
CA ALA A 687 -1.76 -15.41 23.38
C ALA A 687 -0.29 -15.82 23.59
N ASP A 688 0.28 -16.61 22.67
CA ASP A 688 1.72 -16.95 22.66
C ASP A 688 2.61 -15.75 22.24
N ARG A 689 2.03 -14.66 21.72
CA ARG A 689 2.72 -13.49 21.11
C ARG A 689 2.13 -12.15 21.58
N PRO A 690 2.42 -11.74 22.82
CA PRO A 690 1.83 -10.53 23.40
C PRO A 690 2.20 -9.23 22.66
N ASP A 691 3.27 -9.21 21.86
CA ASP A 691 3.65 -8.10 20.98
C ASP A 691 2.69 -7.87 19.80
N THR A 692 1.81 -8.84 19.51
CA THR A 692 0.80 -8.77 18.45
C THR A 692 -0.59 -8.34 18.96
N THR A 693 -0.67 -7.87 20.21
CA THR A 693 -1.92 -7.46 20.85
C THR A 693 -2.49 -6.21 20.15
N ILE A 694 -3.73 -6.31 19.70
CA ILE A 694 -4.49 -5.18 19.17
C ILE A 694 -5.13 -4.47 20.35
N GLU A 695 -4.64 -3.28 20.68
CA GLU A 695 -5.28 -2.46 21.71
C GLU A 695 -6.61 -1.90 21.15
N PRO A 696 -7.75 -2.14 21.83
CA PRO A 696 -9.01 -1.56 21.40
C PRO A 696 -8.99 -0.05 21.58
N GLU A 697 -9.50 0.68 20.58
CA GLU A 697 -9.62 2.13 20.65
C GLU A 697 -10.54 2.54 21.80
N ARG A 698 -10.07 3.48 22.62
CA ARG A 698 -10.78 3.97 23.79
C ARG A 698 -11.20 5.43 23.60
N GLU A 699 -12.48 5.70 23.78
CA GLU A 699 -13.01 7.06 23.81
C GLU A 699 -12.53 7.82 25.06
N PRO A 700 -12.32 9.15 24.97
CA PRO A 700 -12.00 9.96 26.14
C PRO A 700 -13.06 9.85 27.23
N ALA A 701 -12.62 9.83 28.49
CA ALA A 701 -13.53 9.79 29.63
C ALA A 701 -14.44 11.03 29.65
N HIS A 702 -15.75 10.80 29.76
CA HIS A 702 -16.77 11.86 29.75
C HIS A 702 -17.51 12.00 31.09
N GLY A 703 -17.07 11.28 32.12
CA GLY A 703 -17.51 11.46 33.51
C GLY A 703 -18.80 10.73 33.92
N LEU A 704 -19.43 9.98 33.01
CA LEU A 704 -20.62 9.17 33.32
C LEU A 704 -20.22 7.83 33.94
N LYS A 705 -21.04 7.34 34.88
CA LYS A 705 -20.79 6.15 35.70
C LYS A 705 -21.83 5.08 35.52
N VAL A 706 -21.40 3.82 35.39
CA VAL A 706 -22.32 2.67 35.27
C VAL A 706 -21.98 1.61 36.31
N ALA A 707 -23.00 1.15 37.03
CA ALA A 707 -22.89 -0.01 37.91
C ALA A 707 -23.37 -1.26 37.17
N VAL A 708 -22.56 -2.32 37.18
CA VAL A 708 -22.94 -3.62 36.63
C VAL A 708 -23.05 -4.62 37.77
N ALA A 709 -24.24 -5.22 37.95
CA ALA A 709 -24.49 -6.23 38.98
C ALA A 709 -24.47 -7.63 38.37
N GLY A 710 -23.43 -8.40 38.68
CA GLY A 710 -23.15 -9.72 38.14
C GLY A 710 -21.93 -9.70 37.22
N ALA A 711 -20.88 -10.43 37.59
CA ALA A 711 -19.61 -10.57 36.88
C ALA A 711 -19.53 -11.86 36.04
N GLY A 712 -20.67 -12.32 35.51
CA GLY A 712 -20.72 -13.37 34.48
C GLY A 712 -20.42 -12.82 33.08
N PRO A 713 -20.52 -13.65 32.02
CA PRO A 713 -20.20 -13.25 30.65
C PRO A 713 -20.90 -11.97 30.18
N ALA A 714 -22.20 -11.83 30.45
CA ALA A 714 -22.96 -10.65 30.03
C ALA A 714 -22.46 -9.38 30.72
N GLY A 715 -22.23 -9.42 32.05
CA GLY A 715 -21.77 -8.28 32.82
C GLY A 715 -20.33 -7.88 32.51
N LEU A 716 -19.43 -8.85 32.33
CA LEU A 716 -18.04 -8.62 31.95
C LEU A 716 -17.94 -7.90 30.60
N VAL A 717 -18.69 -8.37 29.60
CA VAL A 717 -18.67 -7.78 28.26
C VAL A 717 -19.33 -6.41 28.24
N ALA A 718 -20.45 -6.23 28.95
CA ALA A 718 -21.04 -4.90 29.08
C ALA A 718 -20.06 -3.92 29.75
N ALA A 719 -19.35 -4.35 30.80
CA ALA A 719 -18.37 -3.52 31.48
C ALA A 719 -17.18 -3.16 30.57
N ARG A 720 -16.67 -4.12 29.80
CA ARG A 720 -15.63 -3.89 28.78
C ARG A 720 -16.07 -2.83 27.78
N ASP A 721 -17.21 -3.04 27.13
CA ASP A 721 -17.66 -2.19 26.03
C ASP A 721 -18.03 -0.78 26.50
N LEU A 722 -18.56 -0.62 27.72
CA LEU A 722 -18.79 0.68 28.34
C LEU A 722 -17.46 1.37 28.72
N ALA A 723 -16.48 0.65 29.25
CA ALA A 723 -15.17 1.22 29.57
C ALA A 723 -14.43 1.73 28.31
N LEU A 724 -14.55 1.01 27.19
CA LEU A 724 -14.03 1.45 25.88
C LEU A 724 -14.70 2.73 25.39
N ARG A 725 -15.97 2.96 25.75
CA ARG A 725 -16.73 4.17 25.41
C ARG A 725 -16.49 5.35 26.35
N GLY A 726 -15.56 5.23 27.32
CA GLY A 726 -15.20 6.32 28.22
C GLY A 726 -16.02 6.40 29.52
N TYR A 727 -16.82 5.38 29.83
CA TYR A 727 -17.55 5.29 31.11
C TYR A 727 -16.64 4.83 32.26
N ASP A 728 -16.94 5.32 33.47
CA ASP A 728 -16.40 4.77 34.72
C ASP A 728 -17.31 3.63 35.19
N VAL A 729 -16.80 2.40 35.16
CA VAL A 729 -17.61 1.19 35.36
C VAL A 729 -17.19 0.48 36.65
N THR A 730 -18.18 0.19 37.51
CA THR A 730 -18.00 -0.65 38.69
C THR A 730 -18.82 -1.93 38.57
N LEU A 731 -18.14 -3.08 38.64
CA LEU A 731 -18.68 -4.42 38.53
C LEU A 731 -18.82 -5.07 39.92
N TYR A 732 -20.05 -5.34 40.35
CA TYR A 732 -20.37 -5.95 41.63
C TYR A 732 -20.73 -7.43 41.46
N ASP A 733 -20.22 -8.30 42.32
CA ASP A 733 -20.62 -9.71 42.33
C ASP A 733 -20.69 -10.28 43.76
N ALA A 734 -21.60 -11.24 43.97
CA ALA A 734 -21.74 -11.93 45.24
C ALA A 734 -20.58 -12.89 45.52
N ALA A 735 -19.89 -13.37 44.48
CA ALA A 735 -18.68 -14.17 44.58
C ALA A 735 -17.45 -13.31 44.86
N GLU A 736 -16.42 -13.93 45.43
CA GLU A 736 -15.14 -13.27 45.70
C GLU A 736 -14.37 -12.91 44.42
N ARG A 737 -14.57 -13.68 43.33
CA ARG A 737 -13.84 -13.54 42.07
C ARG A 737 -14.82 -13.40 40.89
N PRO A 738 -14.48 -12.60 39.85
CA PRO A 738 -15.33 -12.46 38.67
C PRO A 738 -15.27 -13.70 37.77
N GLY A 739 -16.26 -13.87 36.89
CA GLY A 739 -16.32 -14.93 35.88
C GLY A 739 -17.64 -15.71 35.85
N GLY A 740 -18.45 -15.64 36.92
CA GLY A 740 -19.74 -16.33 36.99
C GLY A 740 -19.63 -17.82 36.68
N LEU A 741 -20.53 -18.35 35.83
CA LEU A 741 -20.51 -19.77 35.43
C LEU A 741 -19.25 -20.18 34.64
N LEU A 742 -18.49 -19.26 34.06
CA LEU A 742 -17.21 -19.62 33.41
C LEU A 742 -16.20 -20.17 34.43
N VAL A 743 -16.24 -19.65 35.67
CA VAL A 743 -15.36 -20.07 36.76
C VAL A 743 -16.03 -21.13 37.64
N HIS A 744 -17.35 -21.03 37.84
CA HIS A 744 -18.06 -21.84 38.84
C HIS A 744 -18.91 -22.97 38.26
N GLY A 745 -19.23 -22.94 36.97
CA GLY A 745 -20.19 -23.87 36.35
C GLY A 745 -19.59 -24.78 35.28
N ILE A 746 -18.52 -24.36 34.61
CA ILE A 746 -17.90 -25.13 33.52
C ILE A 746 -16.65 -25.86 34.06
N PRO A 747 -16.54 -27.19 33.89
CA PRO A 747 -15.40 -27.94 34.39
C PRO A 747 -14.06 -27.56 33.73
N ALA A 748 -12.97 -27.65 34.50
CA ALA A 748 -11.62 -27.30 34.04
C ALA A 748 -11.11 -28.14 32.85
N TYR A 749 -11.60 -29.38 32.69
CA TYR A 749 -11.25 -30.21 31.52
C TYR A 749 -11.77 -29.65 30.19
N ARG A 750 -12.72 -28.72 30.26
CA ARG A 750 -13.36 -28.07 29.11
C ARG A 750 -13.00 -26.59 29.03
N LEU A 751 -12.99 -25.88 30.16
CA LEU A 751 -12.59 -24.49 30.24
C LEU A 751 -11.56 -24.31 31.36
N PRO A 752 -10.26 -24.30 31.04
CA PRO A 752 -9.22 -24.17 32.04
C PRO A 752 -9.27 -22.79 32.74
N PRO A 753 -9.02 -22.70 34.05
CA PRO A 753 -9.06 -21.44 34.79
C PRO A 753 -8.13 -20.35 34.23
N GLU A 754 -6.96 -20.73 33.71
CA GLU A 754 -5.99 -19.83 33.10
C GLU A 754 -6.53 -19.14 31.84
N ALA A 755 -7.36 -19.83 31.05
CA ALA A 755 -7.99 -19.28 29.86
C ALA A 755 -8.97 -18.16 30.25
N VAL A 756 -9.77 -18.40 31.30
CA VAL A 756 -10.70 -17.40 31.84
C VAL A 756 -9.95 -16.22 32.46
N GLN A 757 -8.82 -16.46 33.15
CA GLN A 757 -8.00 -15.39 33.71
C GLN A 757 -7.45 -14.44 32.64
N ARG A 758 -7.04 -14.96 31.47
CA ARG A 758 -6.59 -14.12 30.35
C ARG A 758 -7.71 -13.21 29.82
N ASP A 759 -8.91 -13.75 29.63
CA ASP A 759 -10.09 -12.96 29.24
C ASP A 759 -10.41 -11.87 30.29
N LEU A 760 -10.35 -12.23 31.58
CA LEU A 760 -10.64 -11.30 32.69
C LEU A 760 -9.60 -10.18 32.78
N ALA A 761 -8.32 -10.50 32.67
CA ALA A 761 -7.23 -9.51 32.72
C ALA A 761 -7.43 -8.42 31.66
N GLN A 762 -7.72 -8.80 30.41
CA GLN A 762 -7.96 -7.85 29.31
C GLN A 762 -9.10 -6.87 29.60
N ILE A 763 -10.12 -7.29 30.36
CA ILE A 763 -11.25 -6.43 30.72
C ILE A 763 -10.92 -5.52 31.91
N LEU A 764 -10.27 -6.08 32.94
CA LEU A 764 -9.93 -5.31 34.14
C LEU A 764 -8.84 -4.27 33.87
N ASP A 765 -7.91 -4.54 32.96
CA ASP A 765 -6.85 -3.61 32.54
C ASP A 765 -7.39 -2.34 31.86
N LEU A 766 -8.64 -2.35 31.39
CA LEU A 766 -9.33 -1.13 30.90
C LEU A 766 -9.69 -0.14 32.01
N GLY A 767 -9.49 -0.52 33.27
CA GLY A 767 -9.82 0.26 34.46
C GLY A 767 -11.20 -0.04 35.04
N VAL A 768 -11.82 -1.17 34.68
CA VAL A 768 -13.09 -1.63 35.27
C VAL A 768 -12.85 -2.00 36.74
N ARG A 769 -13.56 -1.35 37.67
CA ARG A 769 -13.44 -1.65 39.10
C ARG A 769 -14.29 -2.86 39.47
N PHE A 770 -13.67 -3.93 39.94
CA PHE A 770 -14.38 -5.10 40.47
C PHE A 770 -14.55 -5.03 41.99
N VAL A 771 -15.76 -5.34 42.48
CA VAL A 771 -16.13 -5.38 43.90
C VAL A 771 -16.84 -6.71 44.19
N GLY A 772 -16.07 -7.71 44.62
CA GLY A 772 -16.59 -9.02 45.01
C GLY A 772 -17.26 -9.03 46.39
N ASN A 773 -17.77 -10.20 46.78
CA ASN A 773 -18.46 -10.45 48.06
C ASN A 773 -19.62 -9.46 48.36
N THR A 774 -20.20 -8.88 47.31
CA THR A 774 -21.20 -7.82 47.40
C THR A 774 -22.46 -8.26 46.66
N ARG A 775 -23.47 -8.67 47.41
CA ARG A 775 -24.73 -9.21 46.88
C ARG A 775 -25.77 -8.10 46.72
N LEU A 776 -26.30 -7.95 45.51
CA LEU A 776 -27.46 -7.11 45.24
C LEU A 776 -28.67 -7.58 46.07
N GLY A 777 -29.41 -6.66 46.66
CA GLY A 777 -30.54 -6.90 47.57
C GLY A 777 -30.15 -7.08 49.04
N ARG A 778 -28.87 -7.35 49.36
CA ARG A 778 -28.37 -7.47 50.75
C ARG A 778 -27.38 -6.36 51.10
N ASP A 779 -26.32 -6.25 50.30
CA ASP A 779 -25.19 -5.35 50.59
C ASP A 779 -25.32 -4.03 49.81
N VAL A 780 -25.92 -4.08 48.62
CA VAL A 780 -26.28 -2.92 47.78
C VAL A 780 -27.66 -3.12 47.17
N THR A 781 -28.37 -2.04 46.85
CA THR A 781 -29.67 -2.08 46.17
C THR A 781 -29.61 -1.24 44.89
N VAL A 782 -30.49 -1.50 43.92
CA VAL A 782 -30.54 -0.71 42.67
C VAL A 782 -30.76 0.78 42.98
N ALA A 783 -31.71 1.10 43.86
CA ALA A 783 -31.96 2.46 44.32
C ALA A 783 -30.73 3.08 44.99
N GLY A 784 -30.07 2.34 45.89
CA GLY A 784 -28.86 2.82 46.58
C GLY A 784 -27.69 3.07 45.64
N LEU A 785 -27.54 2.30 44.55
CA LEU A 785 -26.53 2.55 43.52
C LEU A 785 -26.85 3.84 42.74
N LEU A 786 -28.11 4.06 42.36
CA LEU A 786 -28.51 5.32 41.71
C LEU A 786 -28.30 6.54 42.64
N GLU A 787 -28.61 6.41 43.93
CA GLU A 787 -28.37 7.45 44.95
C GLU A 787 -26.87 7.75 45.17
N GLN A 788 -25.99 6.76 44.95
CA GLN A 788 -24.53 6.94 44.99
C GLN A 788 -23.97 7.68 43.75
N GLY A 789 -24.83 8.04 42.80
CA GLY A 789 -24.46 8.83 41.62
C GLY A 789 -24.03 7.99 40.42
N PHE A 790 -24.49 6.74 40.31
CA PHE A 790 -24.41 5.99 39.05
C PHE A 790 -25.52 6.42 38.09
N ASP A 791 -25.17 6.68 36.84
CA ASP A 791 -26.09 7.17 35.80
C ASP A 791 -26.95 6.05 35.20
N ALA A 792 -26.47 4.80 35.25
CA ALA A 792 -27.25 3.62 34.88
C ALA A 792 -26.81 2.37 35.66
N VAL A 793 -27.71 1.39 35.75
CA VAL A 793 -27.47 0.07 36.36
C VAL A 793 -27.77 -1.04 35.36
N PHE A 794 -26.81 -1.94 35.14
CA PHE A 794 -27.00 -3.16 34.34
C PHE A 794 -27.11 -4.40 35.24
N LEU A 795 -28.19 -5.16 35.08
CA LEU A 795 -28.46 -6.39 35.81
C LEU A 795 -28.07 -7.62 34.98
N ALA A 796 -27.04 -8.32 35.41
CA ALA A 796 -26.46 -9.52 34.77
C ALA A 796 -26.28 -10.67 35.77
N LEU A 797 -27.25 -10.85 36.67
CA LEU A 797 -27.20 -11.78 37.81
C LEU A 797 -27.22 -13.26 37.41
N GLY A 798 -27.70 -13.57 36.21
CA GLY A 798 -27.90 -14.94 35.72
C GLY A 798 -29.03 -15.68 36.42
N ALA A 799 -29.15 -16.99 36.12
CA ALA A 799 -30.13 -17.88 36.74
C ALA A 799 -29.47 -18.68 37.89
N THR A 800 -29.57 -18.18 39.11
CA THR A 800 -28.83 -18.69 40.28
C THR A 800 -29.62 -19.66 41.16
N ARG A 801 -30.94 -19.74 40.99
CA ARG A 801 -31.82 -20.64 41.75
C ARG A 801 -31.96 -21.97 41.01
N ALA A 802 -31.49 -23.06 41.60
CA ALA A 802 -31.66 -24.40 41.03
C ALA A 802 -33.12 -24.86 41.17
N THR A 803 -33.67 -25.52 40.15
CA THR A 803 -34.98 -26.16 40.23
C THR A 803 -34.89 -27.41 41.10
N THR A 804 -35.79 -27.55 42.08
CA THR A 804 -35.89 -28.74 42.93
C THR A 804 -36.86 -29.77 42.34
N LEU A 805 -36.68 -31.03 42.72
CA LEU A 805 -37.57 -32.12 42.32
C LEU A 805 -37.98 -32.93 43.55
N ASP A 806 -39.24 -32.83 43.94
CA ASP A 806 -39.77 -33.54 45.10
C ASP A 806 -40.12 -34.98 44.70
N LEU A 807 -39.25 -35.92 45.06
CA LEU A 807 -39.47 -37.35 44.85
C LEU A 807 -39.89 -38.04 46.15
N ALA A 808 -40.98 -38.80 46.10
CA ALA A 808 -41.42 -39.60 47.24
C ALA A 808 -40.32 -40.60 47.64
N GLY A 809 -40.06 -40.75 48.95
CA GLY A 809 -39.03 -41.66 49.48
C GLY A 809 -37.71 -41.00 49.86
N ALA A 810 -37.58 -39.67 49.75
CA ALA A 810 -36.38 -38.93 50.15
C ALA A 810 -36.00 -39.08 51.63
N ASP A 811 -36.97 -39.29 52.52
CA ASP A 811 -36.77 -39.47 53.97
C ASP A 811 -36.47 -40.93 54.37
N LEU A 812 -36.38 -41.86 53.42
CA LEU A 812 -36.09 -43.27 53.71
C LEU A 812 -34.64 -43.46 54.19
N PRO A 813 -34.37 -44.39 55.14
CA PRO A 813 -33.03 -44.82 55.47
C PRO A 813 -32.30 -45.31 54.20
N ASP A 814 -31.05 -44.89 54.01
CA ASP A 814 -30.24 -45.21 52.82
C ASP A 814 -30.79 -44.68 51.48
N SER A 815 -31.63 -43.64 51.49
CA SER A 815 -32.00 -42.91 50.27
C SER A 815 -30.75 -42.25 49.64
N PRO A 816 -30.64 -42.18 48.30
CA PRO A 816 -29.51 -41.53 47.63
C PRO A 816 -29.38 -40.06 48.03
N ALA A 817 -28.15 -39.58 48.22
CA ALA A 817 -27.90 -38.17 48.49
C ALA A 817 -28.27 -37.31 47.27
N GLN A 818 -29.02 -36.22 47.46
CA GLN A 818 -29.45 -35.34 46.38
C GLN A 818 -28.65 -34.04 46.41
N VAL A 819 -28.10 -33.64 45.26
CA VAL A 819 -27.38 -32.38 45.09
C VAL A 819 -27.75 -31.73 43.77
N SER A 820 -27.80 -30.40 43.71
CA SER A 820 -28.00 -29.71 42.43
C SER A 820 -26.71 -29.76 41.60
N ALA A 821 -26.84 -29.84 40.26
CA ALA A 821 -25.67 -29.80 39.37
C ALA A 821 -24.86 -28.51 39.55
N LEU A 822 -25.53 -27.38 39.81
CA LEU A 822 -24.88 -26.10 40.06
C LEU A 822 -23.98 -26.15 41.30
N GLU A 823 -24.49 -26.65 42.42
CA GLU A 823 -23.73 -26.78 43.67
C GLU A 823 -22.61 -27.82 43.56
N TYR A 824 -22.89 -28.94 42.90
CA TYR A 824 -21.93 -30.00 42.66
C TYR A 824 -20.72 -29.49 41.87
N LEU A 825 -20.97 -28.87 40.70
CA LEU A 825 -19.92 -28.33 39.84
C LEU A 825 -19.18 -27.15 40.49
N ALA A 826 -19.89 -26.24 41.17
CA ALA A 826 -19.27 -25.11 41.87
C ALA A 826 -18.39 -25.55 43.05
N SER A 827 -18.71 -26.66 43.71
CA SER A 827 -17.87 -27.21 44.78
C SER A 827 -16.58 -27.80 44.24
N VAL A 828 -16.65 -28.53 43.12
CA VAL A 828 -15.45 -29.03 42.41
C VAL A 828 -14.58 -27.87 41.92
N ALA A 829 -15.18 -26.85 41.30
CA ALA A 829 -14.45 -25.70 40.77
C ALA A 829 -13.73 -24.88 41.87
N ARG A 830 -14.24 -24.89 43.11
CA ARG A 830 -13.59 -24.27 44.28
C ARG A 830 -12.48 -25.13 44.89
N GLY A 831 -12.24 -26.34 44.37
CA GLY A 831 -11.28 -27.28 44.94
C GLY A 831 -11.73 -27.88 46.27
N ALA A 832 -13.04 -27.87 46.56
CA ALA A 832 -13.57 -28.53 47.76
C ALA A 832 -13.49 -30.05 47.62
N ALA A 833 -13.34 -30.76 48.73
CA ALA A 833 -13.54 -32.20 48.75
C ALA A 833 -15.02 -32.50 48.51
N VAL A 834 -15.36 -33.03 47.33
CA VAL A 834 -16.73 -33.41 46.96
C VAL A 834 -16.89 -34.91 47.16
N ASP A 835 -17.85 -35.31 47.99
CA ASP A 835 -18.19 -36.71 48.22
C ASP A 835 -19.04 -37.21 47.04
N THR A 836 -18.41 -37.93 46.13
CA THR A 836 -19.06 -38.51 44.94
C THR A 836 -19.38 -39.98 45.19
N GLY A 837 -20.65 -40.35 45.02
CA GLY A 837 -21.10 -41.73 45.18
C GLY A 837 -20.47 -42.70 44.16
N ARG A 838 -20.43 -43.99 44.47
CA ARG A 838 -19.93 -45.02 43.54
C ARG A 838 -20.84 -45.17 42.31
N ARG A 839 -22.15 -45.07 42.51
CA ARG A 839 -23.17 -45.05 41.44
C ARG A 839 -23.91 -43.72 41.44
N VAL A 840 -23.73 -42.92 40.39
CA VAL A 840 -24.32 -41.58 40.27
C VAL A 840 -25.37 -41.58 39.18
N VAL A 841 -26.56 -41.07 39.49
CA VAL A 841 -27.60 -40.78 38.50
C VAL A 841 -27.75 -39.28 38.33
N VAL A 842 -27.54 -38.79 37.11
CA VAL A 842 -27.73 -37.38 36.77
C VAL A 842 -29.07 -37.23 36.05
N ILE A 843 -29.93 -36.35 36.56
CA ILE A 843 -31.28 -36.15 36.04
C ILE A 843 -31.31 -34.84 35.23
N GLY A 844 -31.52 -34.94 33.91
CA GLY A 844 -31.58 -33.81 32.97
C GLY A 844 -30.81 -34.06 31.67
N GLY A 845 -31.21 -33.39 30.57
CA GLY A 845 -30.62 -33.56 29.24
C GLY A 845 -29.69 -32.43 28.75
N GLY A 846 -29.50 -31.36 29.55
CA GLY A 846 -28.74 -30.17 29.15
C GLY A 846 -27.23 -30.24 29.41
N ASN A 847 -26.49 -29.19 29.04
CA ASN A 847 -25.03 -29.14 29.19
C ASN A 847 -24.56 -29.36 30.64
N ALA A 848 -25.26 -28.81 31.63
CA ALA A 848 -24.95 -29.03 33.05
C ALA A 848 -25.05 -30.50 33.46
N ALA A 849 -25.95 -31.28 32.83
CA ALA A 849 -26.07 -32.71 33.08
C ALA A 849 -24.86 -33.49 32.53
N ILE A 850 -24.43 -33.16 31.30
CA ILE A 850 -23.23 -33.75 30.69
C ILE A 850 -21.99 -33.40 31.53
N ASP A 851 -21.82 -32.14 31.91
CA ASP A 851 -20.68 -31.67 32.69
C ASP A 851 -20.66 -32.32 34.09
N ALA A 852 -21.82 -32.43 34.76
CA ALA A 852 -21.93 -33.14 36.04
C ALA A 852 -21.60 -34.63 35.92
N ALA A 853 -22.09 -35.31 34.89
CA ALA A 853 -21.84 -36.74 34.68
C ALA A 853 -20.36 -37.03 34.40
N ARG A 854 -19.74 -36.26 33.52
CA ARG A 854 -18.31 -36.36 33.18
C ARG A 854 -17.42 -35.99 34.36
N THR A 855 -17.84 -35.04 35.18
CA THR A 855 -17.18 -34.70 36.45
C THR A 855 -17.29 -35.83 37.46
N GLY A 856 -18.47 -36.46 37.61
CA GLY A 856 -18.66 -37.62 38.48
C GLY A 856 -17.74 -38.79 38.13
N ARG A 857 -17.57 -39.09 36.83
CA ARG A 857 -16.59 -40.10 36.38
C ARG A 857 -15.16 -39.79 36.81
N ARG A 858 -14.73 -38.53 36.70
CA ARG A 858 -13.38 -38.07 37.10
C ARG A 858 -13.14 -38.07 38.59
N LEU A 859 -14.21 -37.92 39.38
CA LEU A 859 -14.16 -38.02 40.84
C LEU A 859 -14.20 -39.48 41.35
N GLY A 860 -14.21 -40.46 40.44
CA GLY A 860 -14.08 -41.87 40.77
C GLY A 860 -15.38 -42.65 40.86
N ALA A 861 -16.51 -42.10 40.42
CA ALA A 861 -17.76 -42.87 40.31
C ALA A 861 -17.57 -44.07 39.38
N GLU A 862 -17.86 -45.28 39.85
CA GLU A 862 -17.74 -46.54 39.08
C GLU A 862 -18.79 -46.65 37.98
N GLN A 863 -19.99 -46.10 38.22
CA GLN A 863 -21.08 -46.08 37.27
C GLN A 863 -21.75 -44.70 37.29
N VAL A 864 -21.93 -44.11 36.10
CA VAL A 864 -22.67 -42.84 35.95
C VAL A 864 -23.73 -43.02 34.87
N THR A 865 -24.97 -42.67 35.19
CA THR A 865 -26.10 -42.73 34.27
C THR A 865 -26.78 -41.38 34.18
N ILE A 866 -27.00 -40.88 32.97
CA ILE A 866 -27.84 -39.72 32.68
C ILE A 866 -29.24 -40.21 32.37
N ALA A 867 -30.24 -39.67 33.05
CA ALA A 867 -31.66 -39.91 32.80
C ALA A 867 -32.32 -38.58 32.39
N CYS A 868 -32.87 -38.53 31.18
CA CYS A 868 -33.46 -37.31 30.63
C CYS A 868 -34.78 -37.58 29.92
N ILE A 869 -35.59 -36.53 29.81
CA ILE A 869 -36.93 -36.61 29.24
C ILE A 869 -36.92 -36.53 27.71
N GLU A 870 -35.89 -35.90 27.18
CA GLU A 870 -35.71 -35.67 25.75
C GLU A 870 -35.31 -36.96 25.03
N ALA A 871 -35.66 -37.06 23.75
CA ALA A 871 -35.09 -38.08 22.86
C ALA A 871 -33.60 -37.81 22.60
N ASP A 872 -32.86 -38.80 22.11
CA ASP A 872 -31.39 -38.73 21.94
C ASP A 872 -30.96 -37.58 21.02
N ASP A 873 -31.73 -37.30 19.97
CA ASP A 873 -31.51 -36.23 18.99
C ASP A 873 -32.10 -34.87 19.39
N GLU A 874 -32.93 -34.86 20.43
CA GLU A 874 -33.58 -33.68 21.01
C GLU A 874 -32.91 -33.18 22.30
N MET A 875 -31.89 -33.90 22.81
CA MET A 875 -31.13 -33.49 23.98
C MET A 875 -30.59 -32.05 23.82
N PRO A 876 -30.85 -31.13 24.78
CA PRO A 876 -30.38 -29.74 24.67
C PRO A 876 -28.86 -29.55 24.76
N ALA A 877 -28.12 -30.57 25.20
CA ALA A 877 -26.67 -30.51 25.31
C ALA A 877 -25.97 -30.50 23.95
N ILE A 878 -24.74 -30.00 23.92
CA ILE A 878 -23.91 -29.95 22.70
C ILE A 878 -23.64 -31.38 22.21
N ARG A 879 -23.89 -31.64 20.91
CA ARG A 879 -23.79 -32.98 20.31
C ARG A 879 -22.42 -33.64 20.50
N SER A 880 -21.33 -32.90 20.34
CA SER A 880 -19.96 -33.41 20.56
C SER A 880 -19.72 -33.79 22.02
N GLU A 881 -20.31 -33.07 22.98
CA GLU A 881 -20.20 -33.35 24.41
C GLU A 881 -21.00 -34.59 24.81
N ILE A 882 -22.18 -34.81 24.21
CA ILE A 882 -22.95 -36.06 24.38
C ILE A 882 -22.13 -37.25 23.87
N ALA A 883 -21.52 -37.12 22.68
CA ALA A 883 -20.67 -38.16 22.11
C ALA A 883 -19.45 -38.46 23.00
N ALA A 884 -18.77 -37.43 23.50
CA ALA A 884 -17.65 -37.57 24.42
C ALA A 884 -18.07 -38.25 25.74
N ALA A 885 -19.23 -37.91 26.31
CA ALA A 885 -19.74 -38.56 27.51
C ALA A 885 -19.98 -40.08 27.30
N LYS A 886 -20.58 -40.45 26.17
CA LYS A 886 -20.78 -41.86 25.80
C LYS A 886 -19.45 -42.61 25.63
N GLN A 887 -18.43 -41.97 25.03
CA GLN A 887 -17.08 -42.54 24.90
C GLN A 887 -16.38 -42.71 26.26
N GLU A 888 -16.68 -41.88 27.26
CA GLU A 888 -16.16 -42.00 28.63
C GLU A 888 -16.90 -43.05 29.49
N GLY A 889 -17.80 -43.83 28.87
CA GLY A 889 -18.53 -44.93 29.51
C GLY A 889 -19.76 -44.48 30.31
N ILE A 890 -20.25 -43.26 30.10
CA ILE A 890 -21.45 -42.75 30.76
C ILE A 890 -22.68 -43.29 30.03
N ALA A 891 -23.57 -43.96 30.76
CA ALA A 891 -24.82 -44.46 30.21
C ALA A 891 -25.82 -43.31 30.04
N VAL A 892 -26.50 -43.23 28.91
CA VAL A 892 -27.57 -42.25 28.66
C VAL A 892 -28.90 -43.00 28.50
N ARG A 893 -29.93 -42.57 29.23
CA ARG A 893 -31.29 -43.08 29.20
C ARG A 893 -32.22 -41.91 28.86
N THR A 894 -32.77 -41.95 27.66
CA THR A 894 -33.63 -40.91 27.07
C THR A 894 -35.10 -41.29 27.21
N GLY A 895 -36.00 -40.30 27.12
CA GLY A 895 -37.45 -40.52 27.21
C GLY A 895 -37.95 -41.05 28.56
N VAL A 896 -37.21 -40.79 29.64
CA VAL A 896 -37.50 -41.33 30.99
C VAL A 896 -37.55 -40.21 32.03
N ARG A 897 -38.42 -40.38 33.04
CA ARG A 897 -38.54 -39.46 34.18
C ARG A 897 -38.39 -40.21 35.51
N PRO A 898 -37.73 -39.62 36.52
CA PRO A 898 -37.76 -40.15 37.88
C PRO A 898 -39.17 -40.07 38.48
N VAL A 899 -39.54 -41.04 39.31
CA VAL A 899 -40.87 -41.14 39.94
C VAL A 899 -40.76 -41.14 41.47
N ARG A 900 -39.86 -41.96 42.02
CA ARG A 900 -39.66 -42.09 43.47
C ARG A 900 -38.27 -42.63 43.81
N LEU A 901 -37.85 -42.40 45.04
CA LEU A 901 -36.60 -42.91 45.60
C LEU A 901 -36.83 -44.23 46.34
N GLY A 902 -35.84 -45.11 46.28
CA GLY A 902 -35.74 -46.35 47.05
C GLY A 902 -34.43 -46.41 47.82
N SER A 903 -34.18 -47.51 48.54
CA SER A 903 -32.91 -47.72 49.24
C SER A 903 -31.78 -47.89 48.21
N LYS A 904 -30.87 -46.89 48.13
CA LYS A 904 -29.78 -46.80 47.14
C LYS A 904 -30.21 -46.98 45.68
N SER A 905 -31.38 -46.46 45.33
CA SER A 905 -31.91 -46.55 43.96
C SER A 905 -32.88 -45.42 43.64
N VAL A 906 -33.06 -45.13 42.36
CA VAL A 906 -34.14 -44.28 41.82
C VAL A 906 -35.03 -45.08 40.87
N CYS A 907 -36.33 -45.03 41.08
CA CYS A 907 -37.31 -45.60 40.16
C CYS A 907 -37.66 -44.59 39.08
N CYS A 908 -37.62 -45.03 37.83
CA CYS A 908 -37.94 -44.24 36.65
C CYS A 908 -39.07 -44.87 35.84
N ALA A 909 -39.80 -44.06 35.08
CA ALA A 909 -40.82 -44.50 34.12
C ALA A 909 -40.60 -43.82 32.77
N ALA A 910 -41.07 -44.45 31.69
CA ALA A 910 -41.06 -43.83 30.37
C ALA A 910 -42.05 -42.66 30.29
N ILE A 911 -41.79 -41.70 29.42
CA ILE A 911 -42.72 -40.60 29.16
C ILE A 911 -43.95 -41.12 28.42
N GLY A 912 -45.14 -40.86 29.00
CA GLY A 912 -46.42 -41.29 28.46
C GLY A 912 -47.08 -42.42 29.25
N ASP A 913 -46.32 -43.16 30.05
CA ASP A 913 -46.85 -44.23 30.90
C ASP A 913 -47.50 -43.66 32.19
N GLU A 914 -48.56 -44.33 32.66
CA GLU A 914 -49.15 -44.07 33.99
C GLU A 914 -48.19 -44.53 35.10
N VAL A 915 -48.12 -43.76 36.20
CA VAL A 915 -47.30 -44.11 37.37
C VAL A 915 -47.72 -45.49 37.89
N GLY A 916 -46.78 -46.43 37.98
CA GLY A 916 -47.00 -47.84 38.32
C GLY A 916 -46.97 -48.83 37.15
N ALA A 917 -47.08 -48.38 35.90
CA ALA A 917 -46.91 -49.21 34.69
C ALA A 917 -45.55 -48.93 34.04
N GLY A 918 -44.77 -49.96 33.71
CA GLY A 918 -43.48 -49.80 33.01
C GLY A 918 -42.33 -49.19 33.83
N GLU A 919 -42.46 -49.11 35.16
CA GLU A 919 -41.38 -48.63 36.04
C GLU A 919 -40.16 -49.57 36.03
N PHE A 920 -38.97 -48.99 36.00
CA PHE A 920 -37.71 -49.70 36.17
C PHE A 920 -36.80 -48.98 37.18
N VAL A 921 -35.83 -49.70 37.75
CA VAL A 921 -34.98 -49.22 38.84
C VAL A 921 -33.57 -48.98 38.33
N LEU A 922 -32.99 -47.83 38.69
CA LEU A 922 -31.57 -47.52 38.53
C LEU A 922 -30.92 -47.49 39.91
N ASP A 923 -29.84 -48.25 40.09
CA ASP A 923 -29.05 -48.19 41.32
C ASP A 923 -28.33 -46.83 41.42
N ALA A 924 -28.45 -46.17 42.57
CA ALA A 924 -27.92 -44.83 42.78
C ALA A 924 -27.51 -44.64 44.25
N ASP A 925 -26.27 -44.24 44.49
CA ASP A 925 -25.82 -43.77 45.81
C ASP A 925 -25.98 -42.25 45.93
N GLN A 926 -25.96 -41.55 44.80
CA GLN A 926 -26.10 -40.10 44.71
C GLN A 926 -26.89 -39.72 43.45
N ILE A 927 -27.72 -38.69 43.58
CA ILE A 927 -28.50 -38.09 42.50
C ILE A 927 -28.06 -36.64 42.31
N VAL A 928 -27.70 -36.30 41.07
CA VAL A 928 -27.36 -34.93 40.68
C VAL A 928 -28.49 -34.36 39.83
N LEU A 929 -29.17 -33.34 40.33
CA LEU A 929 -30.31 -32.70 39.66
C LEU A 929 -29.83 -31.60 38.72
N ALA A 930 -30.01 -31.80 37.41
CA ALA A 930 -29.64 -30.90 36.32
C ALA A 930 -30.87 -30.49 35.48
N ILE A 931 -32.00 -30.24 36.15
CA ILE A 931 -33.32 -30.01 35.54
C ILE A 931 -33.66 -28.52 35.32
N GLY A 932 -32.65 -27.66 35.30
CA GLY A 932 -32.79 -26.24 35.01
C GLY A 932 -32.53 -25.30 36.18
N GLN A 933 -32.48 -24.01 35.84
CA GLN A 933 -32.23 -22.90 36.74
C GLN A 933 -33.24 -21.78 36.44
N GLN A 934 -33.61 -21.05 37.48
CA GLN A 934 -34.44 -19.87 37.41
C GLN A 934 -33.69 -18.65 37.97
N PRO A 935 -33.99 -17.44 37.48
CA PRO A 935 -33.52 -16.22 38.11
C PRO A 935 -33.98 -16.12 39.57
N ASP A 936 -33.10 -15.66 40.44
CA ASP A 936 -33.45 -15.27 41.81
C ASP A 936 -33.80 -13.78 41.80
N LEU A 937 -35.09 -13.47 41.82
CA LEU A 937 -35.60 -12.09 41.78
C LEU A 937 -35.89 -11.51 43.17
N ASP A 938 -35.68 -12.28 44.25
CA ASP A 938 -36.00 -11.84 45.61
C ASP A 938 -35.15 -10.61 46.03
N CYS A 939 -33.99 -10.41 45.38
CA CYS A 939 -33.14 -9.25 45.57
C CYS A 939 -33.65 -7.95 44.90
N LEU A 940 -34.73 -8.01 44.13
CA LEU A 940 -35.31 -6.89 43.39
C LEU A 940 -36.68 -6.53 44.00
N GLU A 941 -36.69 -5.67 45.03
CA GLU A 941 -37.94 -5.21 45.64
C GLU A 941 -38.76 -4.33 44.65
N PRO A 942 -40.00 -4.71 44.27
CA PRO A 942 -40.75 -4.01 43.22
C PRO A 942 -41.08 -2.55 43.54
N LYS A 943 -41.25 -2.21 44.83
CA LYS A 943 -41.62 -0.86 45.29
C LYS A 943 -40.46 0.14 45.26
N SER A 944 -39.21 -0.33 45.30
CA SER A 944 -38.02 0.52 45.34
C SER A 944 -37.25 0.55 44.01
N THR A 945 -37.53 -0.36 43.08
CA THR A 945 -36.80 -0.51 41.80
C THR A 945 -37.59 -0.09 40.56
N GLY A 946 -38.92 -0.05 40.60
CA GLY A 946 -39.76 0.26 39.44
C GLY A 946 -39.79 -0.84 38.36
N LEU A 947 -39.22 -2.02 38.66
CA LEU A 947 -39.23 -3.20 37.81
C LEU A 947 -40.48 -4.03 38.12
N THR A 948 -41.55 -3.86 37.32
CA THR A 948 -42.86 -4.49 37.59
C THR A 948 -43.23 -5.59 36.61
N GLU A 949 -42.47 -5.74 35.52
CA GLU A 949 -42.82 -6.62 34.41
C GLU A 949 -41.91 -7.86 34.40
N THR A 950 -42.48 -9.00 34.77
CA THR A 950 -41.84 -10.32 34.65
C THR A 950 -42.68 -11.20 33.75
N ASP A 951 -42.02 -12.05 32.98
CA ASP A 951 -42.64 -13.07 32.14
C ASP A 951 -42.02 -14.43 32.50
N ASP A 952 -42.81 -15.29 33.16
CA ASP A 952 -42.40 -16.63 33.62
C ASP A 952 -41.13 -16.62 34.49
N GLY A 953 -41.05 -15.66 35.42
CA GLY A 953 -39.92 -15.52 36.34
C GLY A 953 -38.66 -14.89 35.74
N HIS A 954 -38.72 -14.36 34.50
CA HIS A 954 -37.64 -13.60 33.86
C HIS A 954 -37.98 -12.11 33.75
N ILE A 955 -36.95 -11.25 33.79
CA ILE A 955 -37.13 -9.80 33.58
C ILE A 955 -37.42 -9.52 32.10
N GLN A 956 -38.47 -8.75 31.83
CA GLN A 956 -38.79 -8.29 30.49
C GLN A 956 -37.88 -7.13 30.05
N ILE A 957 -37.37 -7.21 28.81
CA ILE A 957 -36.50 -6.19 28.22
C ILE A 957 -36.88 -5.91 26.76
N ASP A 958 -36.48 -4.75 26.26
CA ASP A 958 -36.36 -4.53 24.82
C ASP A 958 -35.21 -5.41 24.27
N PRO A 959 -35.49 -6.35 23.34
CA PRO A 959 -34.48 -7.28 22.82
C PRO A 959 -33.37 -6.60 22.02
N ALA A 960 -33.57 -5.38 21.51
CA ALA A 960 -32.58 -4.63 20.75
C ALA A 960 -31.60 -3.87 21.66
N THR A 961 -32.08 -3.34 22.79
CA THR A 961 -31.31 -2.41 23.65
C THR A 961 -31.01 -2.95 25.04
N GLY A 962 -31.71 -4.00 25.50
CA GLY A 962 -31.61 -4.50 26.87
C GLY A 962 -32.31 -3.61 27.91
N ALA A 963 -33.04 -2.58 27.50
CA ALA A 963 -33.74 -1.66 28.39
C ALA A 963 -34.89 -2.37 29.13
N THR A 964 -35.07 -2.07 30.41
CA THR A 964 -36.20 -2.55 31.23
C THR A 964 -37.33 -1.52 31.28
N SER A 965 -38.37 -1.78 32.09
CA SER A 965 -39.42 -0.80 32.39
C SER A 965 -38.90 0.46 33.11
N HIS A 966 -37.72 0.39 33.74
CA HIS A 966 -37.10 1.54 34.38
C HIS A 966 -36.06 2.19 33.44
N PRO A 967 -36.10 3.51 33.20
CA PRO A 967 -35.32 4.17 32.14
C PRO A 967 -33.80 4.12 32.34
N LEU A 968 -33.34 3.96 33.59
CA LEU A 968 -31.92 3.88 33.94
C LEU A 968 -31.45 2.45 34.27
N VAL A 969 -32.31 1.44 34.10
CA VAL A 969 -31.98 0.05 34.43
C VAL A 969 -32.10 -0.83 33.19
N PHE A 970 -31.07 -1.62 32.97
CA PHE A 970 -30.93 -2.54 31.84
C PHE A 970 -30.72 -3.96 32.37
N ALA A 971 -31.10 -4.98 31.61
CA ALA A 971 -30.90 -6.37 32.02
C ALA A 971 -30.50 -7.27 30.83
N GLY A 972 -29.77 -8.34 31.10
CA GLY A 972 -29.29 -9.26 30.08
C GLY A 972 -28.67 -10.54 30.62
N GLY A 973 -28.30 -11.44 29.70
CA GLY A 973 -27.87 -12.80 30.04
C GLY A 973 -29.02 -13.67 30.51
N ASP A 974 -28.73 -14.70 31.32
CA ASP A 974 -29.74 -15.69 31.75
C ASP A 974 -30.82 -15.13 32.69
N LEU A 975 -30.70 -13.85 33.09
CA LEU A 975 -31.73 -13.11 33.83
C LEU A 975 -32.97 -12.81 32.98
N THR A 976 -32.81 -12.72 31.66
CA THR A 976 -33.88 -12.41 30.69
C THR A 976 -34.17 -13.61 29.80
N ARG A 977 -35.26 -13.54 29.01
CA ARG A 977 -35.55 -14.57 27.99
C ARG A 977 -34.56 -14.43 26.82
N GLY A 978 -33.81 -15.49 26.53
CA GLY A 978 -32.80 -15.48 25.46
C GLY A 978 -32.08 -16.81 25.30
N GLU A 979 -31.07 -16.85 24.41
CA GLU A 979 -30.20 -18.02 24.23
C GLU A 979 -29.34 -18.25 25.47
N ARG A 980 -29.55 -19.37 26.16
CA ARG A 980 -28.81 -19.80 27.36
C ARG A 980 -27.43 -20.38 27.00
N THR A 981 -26.64 -19.62 26.24
CA THR A 981 -25.28 -19.97 25.83
C THR A 981 -24.32 -18.84 26.15
N VAL A 982 -23.03 -19.14 26.32
CA VAL A 982 -22.01 -18.12 26.61
C VAL A 982 -21.97 -17.03 25.52
N THR A 983 -22.04 -17.42 24.24
CA THR A 983 -22.09 -16.48 23.12
C THR A 983 -23.38 -15.64 23.11
N GLY A 984 -24.51 -16.21 23.54
CA GLY A 984 -25.77 -15.47 23.70
C GLY A 984 -25.71 -14.43 24.83
N ALA A 985 -25.10 -14.80 25.96
CA ALA A 985 -24.89 -13.89 27.09
C ALA A 985 -23.92 -12.74 26.73
N ILE A 986 -22.83 -13.02 26.01
CA ILE A 986 -21.93 -12.00 25.46
C ILE A 986 -22.70 -11.04 24.56
N ALA A 987 -23.48 -11.55 23.60
CA ALA A 987 -24.28 -10.72 22.70
C ALA A 987 -25.30 -9.86 23.46
N ALA A 988 -25.90 -10.38 24.54
CA ALA A 988 -26.79 -9.62 25.41
C ALA A 988 -26.08 -8.50 26.16
N GLY A 989 -24.85 -8.73 26.65
CA GLY A 989 -24.01 -7.71 27.27
C GLY A 989 -23.65 -6.58 26.29
N GLN A 990 -23.28 -6.92 25.04
CA GLN A 990 -23.01 -5.94 23.98
C GLN A 990 -24.24 -5.09 23.66
N ARG A 991 -25.42 -5.72 23.55
CA ARG A 991 -26.70 -5.02 23.36
C ARG A 991 -27.02 -4.07 24.49
N ALA A 992 -26.85 -4.50 25.74
CA ALA A 992 -27.11 -3.67 26.91
C ALA A 992 -26.13 -2.49 27.00
N ALA A 993 -24.83 -2.70 26.77
CA ALA A 993 -23.85 -1.61 26.72
C ALA A 993 -24.21 -0.57 25.65
N TRP A 994 -24.60 -1.03 24.46
CA TRP A 994 -25.06 -0.14 23.39
C TRP A 994 -26.36 0.62 23.76
N GLY A 995 -27.32 -0.06 24.38
CA GLY A 995 -28.57 0.55 24.85
C GLY A 995 -28.35 1.61 25.93
N ILE A 996 -27.48 1.32 26.92
CA ILE A 996 -27.07 2.27 27.97
C ILE A 996 -26.43 3.50 27.33
N ASP A 997 -25.49 3.28 26.42
CA ASP A 997 -24.78 4.36 25.73
C ASP A 997 -25.74 5.31 24.99
N ARG A 998 -26.66 4.71 24.21
CA ARG A 998 -27.69 5.43 23.46
C ARG A 998 -28.66 6.18 24.37
N SER A 999 -29.02 5.58 25.50
CA SER A 999 -29.93 6.20 26.47
C SER A 999 -29.31 7.39 27.19
N LEU A 1000 -28.02 7.31 27.55
CA LEU A 1000 -27.35 8.34 28.34
C LEU A 1000 -26.77 9.48 27.48
N ARG A 1001 -26.15 9.18 26.34
CA ARG A 1001 -25.53 10.21 25.48
C ARG A 1001 -26.46 10.73 24.39
N GLY A 1002 -27.47 9.96 23.99
CA GLY A 1002 -28.40 10.29 22.91
C GLY A 1002 -27.99 9.67 21.56
N ALA A 1003 -28.95 9.57 20.63
CA ALA A 1003 -28.77 8.85 19.36
C ALA A 1003 -27.74 9.45 18.38
N GLU A 1004 -27.43 10.74 18.50
CA GLU A 1004 -26.52 11.45 17.58
C GLU A 1004 -25.04 11.30 17.97
N THR A 1005 -24.78 11.08 19.27
CA THR A 1005 -23.47 11.05 19.94
C THR A 1005 -23.07 9.64 20.37
N ALA A 1006 -24.02 8.78 20.71
CA ALA A 1006 -23.76 7.37 21.01
C ALA A 1006 -23.33 6.60 19.76
N ASP A 1007 -22.68 5.46 19.97
CA ASP A 1007 -22.23 4.58 18.90
C ASP A 1007 -23.40 4.26 17.96
N ARG A 1008 -23.28 4.64 16.68
CA ARG A 1008 -24.34 4.45 15.67
C ARG A 1008 -24.51 2.99 15.25
N ARG A 1009 -23.60 2.11 15.67
CA ARG A 1009 -23.55 0.69 15.28
C ARG A 1009 -24.35 -0.14 16.29
N PRO A 1010 -25.58 -0.56 15.97
CA PRO A 1010 -26.28 -1.50 16.83
C PRO A 1010 -25.57 -2.86 16.80
N PRO A 1011 -25.40 -3.52 17.95
CA PRO A 1011 -25.11 -4.95 17.97
C PRO A 1011 -26.19 -5.70 17.14
N PRO A 1012 -25.78 -6.75 16.41
CA PRO A 1012 -26.58 -7.33 15.35
C PRO A 1012 -27.89 -7.90 15.90
N ALA A 1013 -29.01 -7.52 15.28
CA ALA A 1013 -30.30 -8.11 15.56
C ALA A 1013 -30.31 -9.57 15.09
N ARG A 1014 -31.02 -10.44 15.82
CA ARG A 1014 -31.22 -11.83 15.41
C ARG A 1014 -32.03 -11.84 14.11
N VAL A 1015 -31.39 -12.13 12.99
CA VAL A 1015 -32.07 -12.36 11.71
C VAL A 1015 -32.77 -13.73 11.81
N ALA A 1016 -34.02 -13.83 11.35
CA ALA A 1016 -34.69 -15.13 11.27
C ALA A 1016 -33.84 -16.09 10.40
N PRO A 1017 -33.75 -17.38 10.76
CA PRO A 1017 -32.96 -18.34 9.99
C PRO A 1017 -33.40 -18.32 8.53
N VAL A 1018 -32.49 -17.90 7.64
CA VAL A 1018 -32.73 -17.95 6.20
C VAL A 1018 -32.48 -19.39 5.78
N GLY A 1019 -33.45 -20.01 5.11
CA GLY A 1019 -33.34 -21.41 4.66
C GLY A 1019 -32.00 -21.67 3.96
N HIS A 1020 -31.39 -22.84 4.22
CA HIS A 1020 -30.08 -23.17 3.68
C HIS A 1020 -30.03 -22.96 2.15
N PRO A 1021 -29.10 -22.14 1.63
CA PRO A 1021 -28.86 -22.10 0.19
C PRO A 1021 -28.45 -23.51 -0.28
N PRO A 1022 -28.85 -23.92 -1.50
CA PRO A 1022 -28.49 -25.24 -2.00
C PRO A 1022 -26.98 -25.42 -2.03
N ALA A 1023 -26.50 -26.59 -1.60
CA ALA A 1023 -25.08 -26.93 -1.67
C ALA A 1023 -24.59 -26.78 -3.12
N PRO A 1024 -23.41 -26.17 -3.35
CA PRO A 1024 -22.84 -26.12 -4.70
C PRO A 1024 -22.69 -27.54 -5.24
N ALA A 1025 -23.05 -27.75 -6.52
CA ALA A 1025 -22.91 -29.04 -7.17
C ALA A 1025 -21.43 -29.50 -7.07
N PRO A 1026 -21.16 -30.79 -6.80
CA PRO A 1026 -19.79 -31.26 -6.60
C PRO A 1026 -18.97 -31.05 -7.88
N ALA A 1027 -18.13 -30.01 -7.88
CA ALA A 1027 -17.11 -29.79 -8.89
C ALA A 1027 -15.85 -30.56 -8.47
N ASP A 1028 -15.42 -31.50 -9.32
CA ASP A 1028 -14.17 -32.26 -9.31
C ASP A 1028 -13.69 -32.87 -7.96
N ALA A 1029 -13.36 -34.16 -7.99
CA ALA A 1029 -12.76 -34.89 -6.86
C ALA A 1029 -11.46 -34.26 -6.30
N ALA A 1030 -10.86 -33.31 -7.00
CA ALA A 1030 -9.66 -32.59 -6.59
C ALA A 1030 -9.88 -31.55 -5.46
N PHE A 1031 -11.13 -31.19 -5.15
CA PHE A 1031 -11.47 -30.18 -4.12
C PHE A 1031 -12.03 -30.78 -2.82
N GLN A 1032 -12.07 -32.11 -2.72
CA GLN A 1032 -12.48 -32.82 -1.52
C GLN A 1032 -11.28 -33.04 -0.60
N ALA A 1033 -11.37 -32.55 0.63
CA ALA A 1033 -10.38 -32.75 1.67
C ALA A 1033 -11.09 -33.08 2.98
N ALA A 1034 -10.58 -34.09 3.70
CA ALA A 1034 -11.12 -34.46 5.01
C ALA A 1034 -11.08 -33.26 5.97
N ARG A 1035 -12.14 -33.12 6.76
CA ARG A 1035 -12.16 -32.15 7.88
C ARG A 1035 -11.05 -32.48 8.85
N VAL A 1036 -10.26 -31.49 9.21
CA VAL A 1036 -9.27 -31.62 10.27
C VAL A 1036 -9.99 -31.51 11.60
N GLU A 1037 -9.96 -32.60 12.37
CA GLU A 1037 -10.49 -32.62 13.73
C GLU A 1037 -9.46 -32.08 14.72
N PRO A 1038 -9.86 -31.27 15.71
CA PRO A 1038 -9.00 -30.91 16.83
C PRO A 1038 -8.46 -32.15 17.53
N HIS A 1039 -7.21 -32.10 17.98
CA HIS A 1039 -6.61 -33.18 18.75
C HIS A 1039 -7.33 -33.31 20.11
N GLU A 1040 -7.87 -34.49 20.42
CA GLU A 1040 -8.48 -34.79 21.72
C GLU A 1040 -7.69 -35.86 22.48
N LEU A 1041 -7.67 -35.77 23.81
CA LEU A 1041 -7.13 -36.83 24.67
C LEU A 1041 -7.90 -38.16 24.46
N PRO A 1042 -7.25 -39.33 24.53
CA PRO A 1042 -7.94 -40.62 24.46
C PRO A 1042 -8.97 -40.82 25.58
N PRO A 1043 -10.13 -41.45 25.35
CA PRO A 1043 -11.20 -41.62 26.34
C PRO A 1043 -10.74 -42.16 27.70
N ASP A 1044 -9.85 -43.16 27.73
CA ASP A 1044 -9.34 -43.76 28.97
C ASP A 1044 -8.51 -42.78 29.82
N THR A 1045 -7.88 -41.78 29.19
CA THR A 1045 -7.13 -40.72 29.88
C THR A 1045 -8.02 -39.56 30.30
N ARG A 1046 -9.17 -39.36 29.64
CA ARG A 1046 -10.10 -38.26 29.97
C ARG A 1046 -10.70 -38.44 31.36
N VAL A 1047 -10.92 -39.68 31.80
CA VAL A 1047 -11.59 -40.00 33.07
C VAL A 1047 -10.67 -39.98 34.28
N SER A 1048 -9.36 -39.81 34.11
CA SER A 1048 -8.40 -39.89 35.23
C SER A 1048 -8.12 -38.56 35.93
N ASP A 1049 -8.34 -37.43 35.26
CA ASP A 1049 -8.08 -36.10 35.79
C ASP A 1049 -8.87 -34.99 35.06
N PHE A 1050 -8.58 -33.73 35.39
CA PHE A 1050 -9.26 -32.54 34.85
C PHE A 1050 -8.43 -31.77 33.81
N ARG A 1051 -7.43 -32.40 33.17
CA ARG A 1051 -6.68 -31.75 32.08
C ARG A 1051 -7.60 -31.43 30.90
N GLU A 1052 -7.26 -30.36 30.19
CA GLU A 1052 -8.02 -29.93 29.02
C GLU A 1052 -8.08 -31.05 27.97
N VAL A 1053 -9.29 -31.40 27.53
CA VAL A 1053 -9.52 -32.56 26.66
C VAL A 1053 -9.21 -32.26 25.20
N ALA A 1054 -9.62 -31.09 24.71
CA ALA A 1054 -9.39 -30.69 23.32
C ALA A 1054 -8.18 -29.75 23.25
N GLY A 1055 -7.32 -29.95 22.25
CA GLY A 1055 -6.16 -29.11 21.96
C GLY A 1055 -6.35 -28.21 20.74
N ARG A 1056 -5.33 -27.37 20.47
CA ARG A 1056 -5.28 -26.54 19.26
C ARG A 1056 -4.88 -27.34 18.03
N LEU A 1057 -5.30 -26.84 16.87
CA LEU A 1057 -4.72 -27.23 15.58
C LEU A 1057 -3.28 -26.73 15.50
N SER A 1058 -2.40 -27.50 14.87
CA SER A 1058 -1.10 -26.97 14.43
C SER A 1058 -1.30 -25.92 13.34
N GLU A 1059 -0.27 -25.10 13.10
CA GLU A 1059 -0.33 -24.09 12.04
C GLU A 1059 -0.61 -24.70 10.66
N ALA A 1060 0.04 -25.82 10.32
CA ALA A 1060 -0.18 -26.50 9.05
C ALA A 1060 -1.63 -27.02 8.93
N GLU A 1061 -2.16 -27.60 10.00
CA GLU A 1061 -3.54 -28.07 10.08
C GLU A 1061 -4.55 -26.92 9.97
N ALA A 1062 -4.33 -25.82 10.68
CA ALA A 1062 -5.19 -24.64 10.65
C ALA A 1062 -5.20 -24.01 9.26
N ARG A 1063 -4.04 -23.89 8.59
CA ARG A 1063 -3.97 -23.39 7.21
C ARG A 1063 -4.67 -24.29 6.21
N ALA A 1064 -4.51 -25.61 6.34
CA ALA A 1064 -5.19 -26.59 5.49
C ALA A 1064 -6.72 -26.54 5.69
N GLU A 1065 -7.17 -26.51 6.93
CA GLU A 1065 -8.58 -26.42 7.31
C GLU A 1065 -9.21 -25.06 6.97
N ALA A 1066 -8.43 -23.99 6.97
CA ALA A 1066 -8.88 -22.68 6.52
C ALA A 1066 -9.04 -22.60 4.99
N SER A 1067 -8.14 -23.25 4.26
CA SER A 1067 -8.16 -23.34 2.79
C SER A 1067 -9.34 -24.14 2.25
N ARG A 1068 -9.97 -24.94 3.11
CA ARG A 1068 -11.24 -25.65 2.88
C ARG A 1068 -12.47 -24.71 2.82
N CYS A 1069 -12.36 -23.44 3.24
CA CYS A 1069 -13.47 -22.50 3.23
C CYS A 1069 -13.91 -22.09 1.80
N LEU A 1070 -15.20 -22.26 1.48
CA LEU A 1070 -15.77 -21.94 0.15
C LEU A 1070 -16.00 -20.44 -0.09
N LEU A 1071 -15.82 -19.58 0.93
CA LEU A 1071 -16.12 -18.14 0.84
C LEU A 1071 -17.51 -17.84 0.26
N CYS A 1072 -18.50 -18.68 0.60
CA CYS A 1072 -19.87 -18.74 0.06
C CYS A 1072 -20.80 -17.53 0.32
N GLY A 1073 -20.29 -16.37 0.72
CA GLY A 1073 -21.07 -15.18 1.11
C GLY A 1073 -20.59 -13.96 0.34
N ALA A 1074 -21.45 -12.94 0.20
CA ALA A 1074 -21.12 -11.73 -0.54
C ALA A 1074 -20.06 -10.86 0.19
N CYS A 1075 -18.78 -11.15 -0.04
CA CYS A 1075 -17.65 -10.30 0.31
C CYS A 1075 -16.90 -9.94 -0.98
N GLY A 1076 -17.04 -8.71 -1.48
CA GLY A 1076 -16.37 -8.27 -2.72
C GLY A 1076 -15.48 -7.02 -2.57
N ASN A 1077 -15.34 -6.44 -1.38
CA ASN A 1077 -14.50 -5.25 -1.15
C ASN A 1077 -12.99 -5.59 -1.09
N CYS A 1078 -12.50 -6.32 -2.08
CA CYS A 1078 -11.10 -6.74 -2.13
C CYS A 1078 -10.15 -5.60 -2.48
N ARG A 1079 -10.66 -4.52 -3.12
CA ARG A 1079 -9.93 -3.37 -3.67
C ARG A 1079 -8.64 -3.71 -4.43
N ALA A 1080 -8.42 -4.96 -4.82
CA ALA A 1080 -7.17 -5.43 -5.40
C ALA A 1080 -6.76 -4.65 -6.66
N CYS A 1081 -7.76 -4.20 -7.43
CA CYS A 1081 -7.54 -3.35 -8.60
C CYS A 1081 -6.91 -1.99 -8.25
N ILE A 1082 -7.25 -1.40 -7.09
CA ILE A 1082 -6.64 -0.16 -6.59
C ILE A 1082 -5.42 -0.48 -5.72
N ASP A 1083 -5.56 -1.34 -4.72
CA ASP A 1083 -4.58 -1.50 -3.64
C ASP A 1083 -3.41 -2.41 -4.02
N LEU A 1084 -3.51 -3.23 -5.08
CA LEU A 1084 -2.37 -4.02 -5.60
C LEU A 1084 -1.84 -3.48 -6.91
N PHE A 1085 -2.69 -2.86 -7.72
CA PHE A 1085 -2.35 -2.47 -9.09
C PHE A 1085 -2.42 -0.97 -9.34
N ALA A 1086 -3.30 -0.21 -8.69
CA ALA A 1086 -3.39 1.26 -8.76
C ALA A 1086 -3.35 1.84 -10.19
N CYS A 1087 -4.12 1.27 -11.12
CA CYS A 1087 -4.23 1.84 -12.47
C CYS A 1087 -4.86 3.24 -12.41
N PRO A 1088 -4.35 4.26 -13.11
CA PRO A 1088 -4.95 5.60 -13.10
C PRO A 1088 -6.34 5.67 -13.76
N ALA A 1089 -6.70 4.64 -14.54
CA ALA A 1089 -8.04 4.50 -15.09
C ALA A 1089 -9.04 3.87 -14.11
N LEU A 1090 -8.63 3.48 -12.89
CA LEU A 1090 -9.54 3.02 -11.84
C LEU A 1090 -9.81 4.18 -10.89
N VAL A 1091 -11.08 4.54 -10.74
CA VAL A 1091 -11.54 5.65 -9.90
C VAL A 1091 -12.48 5.15 -8.83
N GLU A 1092 -12.53 5.84 -7.70
CA GLU A 1092 -13.49 5.55 -6.63
C GLU A 1092 -14.66 6.53 -6.71
N VAL A 1093 -15.86 6.00 -6.89
CA VAL A 1093 -17.13 6.74 -6.98
C VAL A 1093 -18.08 6.13 -5.95
N ASP A 1094 -18.56 6.94 -5.01
CA ASP A 1094 -19.49 6.52 -3.95
C ASP A 1094 -19.07 5.23 -3.20
N GLY A 1095 -17.77 5.09 -2.91
CA GLY A 1095 -17.21 3.93 -2.20
C GLY A 1095 -17.02 2.66 -3.05
N GLN A 1096 -17.26 2.74 -4.36
CA GLN A 1096 -17.06 1.65 -5.31
C GLN A 1096 -15.97 1.99 -6.33
N VAL A 1097 -15.27 0.97 -6.82
CA VAL A 1097 -14.30 1.14 -7.90
C VAL A 1097 -15.02 1.09 -9.24
N ASP A 1098 -14.74 2.06 -10.11
CA ASP A 1098 -15.19 2.11 -11.50
C ASP A 1098 -13.99 2.33 -12.45
N ILE A 1099 -14.18 2.08 -13.75
CA ILE A 1099 -13.18 2.31 -14.79
C ILE A 1099 -13.53 3.57 -15.59
N ASP A 1100 -12.63 4.54 -15.56
CA ASP A 1100 -12.69 5.70 -16.45
C ASP A 1100 -12.41 5.26 -17.90
N ALA A 1101 -13.47 5.28 -18.72
CA ALA A 1101 -13.43 4.85 -20.11
C ALA A 1101 -12.55 5.73 -21.00
N ASP A 1102 -12.33 7.00 -20.65
CA ASP A 1102 -11.49 7.92 -21.42
C ASP A 1102 -10.00 7.69 -21.13
N LEU A 1103 -9.67 7.13 -19.96
CA LEU A 1103 -8.30 6.78 -19.56
C LEU A 1103 -7.94 5.31 -19.85
N CYS A 1104 -8.91 4.44 -20.05
CA CYS A 1104 -8.68 3.00 -20.25
C CYS A 1104 -7.99 2.69 -21.59
N THR A 1105 -6.85 1.98 -21.54
CA THR A 1105 -6.10 1.56 -22.74
C THR A 1105 -6.40 0.13 -23.21
N GLY A 1106 -7.34 -0.56 -22.54
CA GLY A 1106 -7.74 -1.91 -22.96
C GLY A 1106 -6.72 -3.02 -22.70
N CYS A 1107 -5.72 -2.80 -21.83
CA CYS A 1107 -4.64 -3.77 -21.58
C CYS A 1107 -5.08 -5.10 -20.91
N ALA A 1108 -6.29 -5.16 -20.36
CA ALA A 1108 -6.87 -6.31 -19.64
C ALA A 1108 -6.13 -6.76 -18.36
N VAL A 1109 -5.04 -6.11 -17.94
CA VAL A 1109 -4.27 -6.52 -16.76
C VAL A 1109 -5.11 -6.43 -15.48
N CYS A 1110 -5.92 -5.37 -15.34
CA CYS A 1110 -6.85 -5.22 -14.21
C CYS A 1110 -7.89 -6.34 -14.15
N ALA A 1111 -8.36 -6.84 -15.30
CA ALA A 1111 -9.28 -7.98 -15.37
C ALA A 1111 -8.64 -9.27 -14.84
N LYS A 1112 -7.36 -9.51 -15.18
CA LYS A 1112 -6.62 -10.71 -14.74
C LYS A 1112 -6.37 -10.78 -13.24
N ILE A 1113 -6.36 -9.63 -12.56
CA ILE A 1113 -6.14 -9.54 -11.10
C ILE A 1113 -7.45 -9.37 -10.33
N CYS A 1114 -8.59 -9.23 -11.01
CA CYS A 1114 -9.87 -9.10 -10.35
C CYS A 1114 -10.27 -10.47 -9.75
N PRO A 1115 -10.30 -10.63 -8.41
CA PRO A 1115 -10.65 -11.91 -7.79
C PRO A 1115 -12.10 -12.31 -8.05
N ASN A 1116 -12.94 -11.35 -8.43
CA ASN A 1116 -14.38 -11.51 -8.56
C ASN A 1116 -14.83 -11.66 -10.02
N ASP A 1117 -13.90 -11.66 -10.98
CA ASP A 1117 -14.22 -11.62 -12.43
C ASP A 1117 -15.23 -10.50 -12.77
N ALA A 1118 -15.10 -9.36 -12.08
CA ALA A 1118 -16.03 -8.24 -12.19
C ALA A 1118 -15.64 -7.28 -13.32
N ILE A 1119 -14.36 -7.23 -13.70
CA ILE A 1119 -13.90 -6.35 -14.77
C ILE A 1119 -14.08 -7.08 -16.11
N ARG A 1120 -15.05 -6.66 -16.92
CA ARG A 1120 -15.41 -7.30 -18.19
C ARG A 1120 -15.19 -6.38 -19.37
N MET A 1121 -14.85 -6.97 -20.51
CA MET A 1121 -14.69 -6.23 -21.76
C MET A 1121 -16.08 -5.83 -22.29
N VAL A 1122 -16.22 -4.58 -22.70
CA VAL A 1122 -17.41 -4.06 -23.36
C VAL A 1122 -17.11 -3.56 -24.77
N ALA A 1123 -18.09 -3.77 -25.65
CA ALA A 1123 -18.09 -3.15 -26.97
C ALA A 1123 -18.45 -1.66 -26.81
N ARG A 1124 -17.70 -0.76 -27.46
CA ARG A 1124 -18.02 0.67 -27.48
C ARG A 1124 -19.34 0.84 -28.25
N VAL A 1125 -20.35 1.44 -27.60
CA VAL A 1125 -21.64 1.83 -28.22
C VAL A 1125 -21.44 3.05 -29.10
#